data_AF-A0A814YWX4-F1
#
_entry.id   AF-A0A814YWX4-F1
#
_cell.length_a   1.000
_cell.length_b   1.000
_cell.length_c   1.000
_cell.angle_alpha   90.00
_cell.angle_beta   90.00
_cell.angle_gamma   90.00
#
_symmetry.space_group_name_H-M   'P 1'
#
loop_
_entity.id
_entity.type
_entity.pdbx_description
1 polymer ?
#
loop_
_entity_poly.entity_id
_entity_poly.type
_entity_poly.pdbx_seq_one_letter_code
_entity_poly.pdbx_strand_id
1 'polypeptide(L)'
;MHGRRPEREDHEQESLTRIAIVNNDRCKPKKCNQECKRSCPVNRTGKLCIEVTPESKISHISEELCIGCGICVRQCPFDAITIINLPSNLDKDTTHRYGPNAFKLHRLPTPRPGQVLGLVGSNGTGKTTALQVLAGKLKPNLGKYSSPPDWHDILKFFRGSELQNYFTKILEENLKAILKPQYVDRLPKATQGTVRDLMNKKNELGNQAEIVELFDLSKVIDRQLSDLSGGELQRFACAYVCIQKGDIFMFDEPSSYLDVKQRLKAALAIRDIIRQNRYIIVVEHDLSVLDYLSDFICVLYGSPGHYGVVTMPFSVREGINIFLEGFIRTENLRFREVALTFKVVETASEEEVKRLSTHYYPSMKKTLGDFKLSVDEGSFTESEIIVLLGENGTGKTTLIRMLAGNVEPDEGVEIPQLNISYKPQKISPKFTGTVRDLLNSKIRESIFHPQFQTDVSRPLQIDNIIDQEVQKISGGELQRVALCLCLGKPADVYLIDEPSAYLDSEQRLHAARVIKRFILHSKKTGFVVEHDFIMATYLADRVIVFDGQPSVDAHASEPQALVSGMNSFLKQLEITFRRDPENARPRINKKESVKDTEQKQAGVVSTTTTTTSSTSTTTFTTSSSTTTTTTTTTTTTTTTVTTTITTTTTTTATTTTTVTATPPCSPQSRSTGVLLSITHPQSSNYPSYDCYAYTWVATRASATLFFFFRQDIGAWMLDDVNVYHGTAQLIINGGFENGTLNAWNYSGSCLSSIGTAYHDSPYAKTGNYYYYDLCASYGDTISQTFSTVVGDIYVISFWLTNYLCCSLTEIANITIT
;
A
#
# COMPACT_ATOMS: atom_id res chain seq x y z
N MET A 1 -35.42 -57.33 -18.49
CA MET A 1 -34.48 -56.24 -18.86
C MET A 1 -35.16 -54.91 -18.56
N HIS A 2 -34.89 -54.34 -17.38
CA HIS A 2 -35.32 -52.99 -17.02
C HIS A 2 -34.06 -52.18 -16.74
N GLY A 3 -33.65 -51.38 -17.73
CA GLY A 3 -32.52 -50.47 -17.61
C GLY A 3 -32.87 -49.32 -16.69
N ARG A 4 -32.14 -49.21 -15.58
CA ARG A 4 -32.13 -48.03 -14.70
C ARG A 4 -31.61 -46.83 -15.49
N ARG A 5 -32.35 -45.73 -15.46
CA ARG A 5 -31.82 -44.41 -15.86
C ARG A 5 -30.74 -44.00 -14.84
N PRO A 6 -29.63 -43.38 -15.27
CA PRO A 6 -28.65 -42.85 -14.34
C PRO A 6 -29.24 -41.64 -13.61
N GLU A 7 -29.02 -41.61 -12.29
CA GLU A 7 -29.28 -40.45 -11.43
C GLU A 7 -28.46 -39.27 -11.99
N ARG A 8 -29.13 -38.13 -12.20
CA ARG A 8 -28.45 -36.88 -12.50
C ARG A 8 -27.68 -36.50 -11.24
N GLU A 9 -26.37 -36.41 -11.35
CA GLU A 9 -25.53 -35.73 -10.38
C GLU A 9 -26.07 -34.30 -10.21
N ASP A 10 -26.58 -34.00 -9.02
CA ASP A 10 -26.94 -32.65 -8.64
C ASP A 10 -25.67 -31.80 -8.70
N HIS A 11 -25.55 -30.97 -9.74
CA HIS A 11 -24.68 -29.82 -9.69
C HIS A 11 -25.14 -28.97 -8.51
N GLU A 12 -24.41 -29.03 -7.38
CA GLU A 12 -24.50 -28.06 -6.29
C GLU A 12 -24.29 -26.67 -6.90
N GLN A 13 -25.38 -25.99 -7.25
CA GLN A 13 -25.37 -24.55 -7.47
C GLN A 13 -24.80 -23.94 -6.19
N GLU A 14 -23.64 -23.28 -6.29
CA GLU A 14 -23.01 -22.55 -5.20
C GLU A 14 -24.03 -21.61 -4.55
N SER A 15 -24.65 -22.07 -3.46
CA SER A 15 -25.71 -21.33 -2.78
C SER A 15 -25.05 -20.18 -2.01
N LEU A 16 -25.07 -18.98 -2.58
CA LEU A 16 -24.54 -17.79 -1.92
C LEU A 16 -25.17 -17.62 -0.53
N THR A 17 -24.36 -17.77 0.53
CA THR A 17 -24.77 -17.51 1.91
C THR A 17 -24.96 -16.03 2.14
N ARG A 18 -26.04 -15.67 2.82
CA ARG A 18 -26.43 -14.27 3.00
C ARG A 18 -26.20 -13.87 4.44
N ILE A 19 -25.54 -12.75 4.63
CA ILE A 19 -25.41 -12.11 5.93
C ILE A 19 -26.32 -10.88 5.92
N ALA A 20 -27.28 -10.87 6.84
CA ALA A 20 -28.10 -9.71 7.11
C ALA A 20 -27.66 -9.11 8.45
N ILE A 21 -27.27 -7.85 8.44
CA ILE A 21 -26.79 -7.15 9.64
C ILE A 21 -27.61 -5.90 9.84
N VAL A 22 -27.94 -5.66 11.11
CA VAL A 22 -28.77 -4.54 11.52
C VAL A 22 -27.99 -3.75 12.56
N ASN A 23 -27.72 -2.48 12.26
CA ASN A 23 -27.01 -1.60 13.17
C ASN A 23 -27.95 -1.10 14.28
N ASN A 24 -27.66 -1.47 15.52
CA ASN A 24 -28.47 -1.13 16.71
C ASN A 24 -28.63 0.38 16.92
N ASP A 25 -27.59 1.16 16.60
CA ASP A 25 -27.56 2.59 16.87
C ASP A 25 -28.46 3.35 15.89
N ARG A 26 -28.48 2.92 14.63
CA ARG A 26 -29.27 3.51 13.54
C ARG A 26 -30.71 2.97 13.46
N CYS A 27 -30.94 1.72 13.82
CA CYS A 27 -32.26 1.11 13.73
C CYS A 27 -33.23 1.73 14.73
N LYS A 28 -34.25 2.44 14.25
CA LYS A 28 -35.33 3.03 15.07
C LYS A 28 -36.72 2.57 14.59
N PRO A 29 -37.17 1.35 14.96
CA PRO A 29 -38.46 0.80 14.52
C PRO A 29 -39.68 1.68 14.80
N LYS A 30 -39.64 2.47 15.88
CA LYS A 30 -40.67 3.45 16.25
C LYS A 30 -40.82 4.61 15.27
N LYS A 31 -39.73 4.98 14.58
CA LYS A 31 -39.67 6.17 13.70
C LYS A 31 -39.72 5.84 12.20
N CYS A 32 -39.52 4.58 11.81
CA CYS A 32 -39.42 4.17 10.41
C CYS A 32 -40.69 3.51 9.84
N ASN A 33 -41.80 3.46 10.57
CA ASN A 33 -43.03 2.75 10.18
C ASN A 33 -42.82 1.27 9.76
N GLN A 34 -41.69 0.67 10.17
CA GLN A 34 -41.26 -0.68 9.80
C GLN A 34 -41.26 -0.95 8.28
N GLU A 35 -40.82 0.03 7.47
CA GLU A 35 -40.80 -0.10 6.00
C GLU A 35 -39.97 -1.31 5.51
N CYS A 36 -38.96 -1.73 6.25
CA CYS A 36 -38.20 -2.95 5.96
C CYS A 36 -39.11 -4.19 5.88
N LYS A 37 -40.04 -4.36 6.82
CA LYS A 37 -40.99 -5.47 6.88
C LYS A 37 -42.06 -5.37 5.80
N ARG A 38 -42.60 -4.17 5.56
CA ARG A 38 -43.68 -3.92 4.59
C ARG A 38 -43.21 -4.05 3.14
N SER A 39 -41.95 -3.69 2.87
CA SER A 39 -41.37 -3.71 1.53
C SER A 39 -40.67 -5.03 1.18
N CYS A 40 -40.42 -5.91 2.16
CA CYS A 40 -39.77 -7.19 1.91
C CYS A 40 -40.69 -8.15 1.13
N PRO A 41 -40.27 -8.65 -0.05
CA PRO A 41 -41.09 -9.53 -0.87
C PRO A 41 -41.39 -10.86 -0.17
N VAL A 42 -40.45 -11.38 0.62
CA VAL A 42 -40.60 -12.65 1.36
C VAL A 42 -41.65 -12.52 2.47
N ASN A 43 -41.73 -11.36 3.12
CA ASN A 43 -42.80 -11.05 4.07
C ASN A 43 -44.15 -10.88 3.38
N ARG A 44 -44.18 -10.29 2.18
CA ARG A 44 -45.41 -10.14 1.38
C ARG A 44 -45.97 -11.48 0.91
N THR A 45 -45.13 -12.48 0.68
CA THR A 45 -45.58 -13.84 0.35
C THR A 45 -46.00 -14.66 1.58
N GLY A 46 -45.98 -14.07 2.78
CA GLY A 46 -46.46 -14.68 4.02
C GLY A 46 -45.39 -15.39 4.87
N LYS A 47 -44.12 -15.40 4.45
CA LYS A 47 -43.01 -15.96 5.24
C LYS A 47 -42.39 -14.88 6.15
N LEU A 48 -42.08 -15.21 7.40
CA LEU A 48 -41.51 -14.25 8.37
C LEU A 48 -39.99 -14.08 8.16
N CYS A 49 -39.58 -13.40 7.09
CA CYS A 49 -38.16 -13.10 6.87
C CYS A 49 -37.67 -11.94 7.74
N ILE A 50 -38.46 -10.88 7.87
CA ILE A 50 -38.16 -9.72 8.72
C ILE A 50 -39.18 -9.63 9.85
N GLU A 51 -38.70 -9.71 11.08
CA GLU A 51 -39.51 -9.61 12.29
C GLU A 51 -39.20 -8.29 12.99
N VAL A 52 -40.20 -7.41 13.03
CA VAL A 52 -40.11 -6.12 13.73
C VAL A 52 -41.51 -5.64 14.09
N THR A 53 -41.62 -5.06 15.28
CA THR A 53 -42.82 -4.37 15.79
C THR A 53 -42.44 -2.94 16.21
N PRO A 54 -43.41 -2.02 16.42
CA PRO A 54 -43.13 -0.69 16.95
C PRO A 54 -42.44 -0.70 18.33
N GLU A 55 -42.69 -1.71 19.16
CA GLU A 55 -42.10 -1.85 20.50
C GLU A 55 -40.68 -2.45 20.44
N SER A 56 -40.34 -3.10 19.32
CA SER A 56 -39.04 -3.74 19.13
C SER A 56 -37.93 -2.71 19.21
N LYS A 57 -36.86 -3.04 19.95
CA LYS A 57 -35.65 -2.22 20.00
C LYS A 57 -34.89 -2.24 18.66
N ILE A 58 -34.93 -3.37 17.96
CA ILE A 58 -34.23 -3.61 16.70
C ILE A 58 -35.09 -4.46 15.75
N SER A 59 -34.86 -4.35 14.44
CA SER A 59 -35.38 -5.29 13.44
C SER A 59 -34.54 -6.57 13.41
N HIS A 60 -35.19 -7.73 13.44
CA HIS A 60 -34.54 -9.02 13.24
C HIS A 60 -34.75 -9.50 11.80
N ILE A 61 -33.71 -10.04 11.16
CA ILE A 61 -33.76 -10.52 9.77
C ILE A 61 -33.25 -11.96 9.72
N SER A 62 -34.10 -12.88 9.28
CA SER A 62 -33.73 -14.28 9.04
C SER A 62 -32.84 -14.39 7.79
N GLU A 63 -31.61 -14.86 8.00
CA GLU A 63 -30.62 -15.09 6.93
C GLU A 63 -31.02 -16.24 5.99
N GLU A 64 -31.74 -17.25 6.51
CA GLU A 64 -32.22 -18.41 5.76
C GLU A 64 -33.36 -18.06 4.79
N LEU A 65 -34.30 -17.24 5.24
CA LEU A 65 -35.46 -16.85 4.44
C LEU A 65 -35.18 -15.65 3.51
N CYS A 66 -34.16 -14.86 3.80
CA CYS A 66 -33.80 -13.70 3.00
C CYS A 66 -33.32 -14.13 1.62
N ILE A 67 -33.90 -13.58 0.56
CA ILE A 67 -33.48 -13.86 -0.84
C ILE A 67 -32.36 -12.93 -1.35
N GLY A 68 -31.88 -12.00 -0.53
CA GLY A 68 -30.79 -11.10 -0.92
C GLY A 68 -31.17 -9.96 -1.88
N CYS A 69 -32.47 -9.67 -2.05
CA CYS A 69 -32.95 -8.67 -3.02
C CYS A 69 -32.55 -7.20 -2.75
N GLY A 70 -32.02 -6.90 -1.56
CA GLY A 70 -31.58 -5.55 -1.17
C GLY A 70 -32.69 -4.49 -1.08
N ILE A 71 -33.97 -4.87 -1.17
CA ILE A 71 -35.09 -3.90 -1.11
C ILE A 71 -35.19 -3.24 0.26
N CYS A 72 -35.07 -4.03 1.34
CA CYS A 72 -35.12 -3.48 2.70
C CYS A 72 -33.94 -2.56 3.04
N VAL A 73 -32.81 -2.70 2.34
CA VAL A 73 -31.66 -1.78 2.47
C VAL A 73 -32.04 -0.42 1.88
N ARG A 74 -32.48 -0.39 0.62
CA ARG A 74 -32.86 0.85 -0.10
C ARG A 74 -34.06 1.58 0.50
N GLN A 75 -34.98 0.84 1.12
CA GLN A 75 -36.19 1.40 1.74
C GLN A 75 -35.98 1.78 3.21
N CYS A 76 -34.81 1.49 3.82
CA CYS A 76 -34.55 1.88 5.19
C CYS A 76 -34.28 3.39 5.25
N PRO A 77 -35.07 4.20 5.98
CA PRO A 77 -34.84 5.65 6.04
C PRO A 77 -33.61 6.04 6.88
N PHE A 78 -32.98 5.08 7.56
CA PHE A 78 -31.85 5.31 8.46
C PHE A 78 -30.58 4.54 8.04
N ASP A 79 -30.58 3.89 6.88
CA ASP A 79 -29.48 3.02 6.40
C ASP A 79 -28.96 2.07 7.49
N ALA A 80 -29.90 1.48 8.23
CA ALA A 80 -29.60 0.63 9.39
C ALA A 80 -29.43 -0.84 9.03
N ILE A 81 -29.79 -1.24 7.81
CA ILE A 81 -29.79 -2.63 7.34
C ILE A 81 -28.74 -2.77 6.24
N THR A 82 -27.91 -3.79 6.34
CA THR A 82 -26.97 -4.17 5.28
C THR A 82 -27.15 -5.65 4.97
N ILE A 83 -27.26 -5.97 3.69
CA ILE A 83 -27.31 -7.35 3.21
C ILE A 83 -26.07 -7.60 2.37
N ILE A 84 -25.33 -8.64 2.73
CA ILE A 84 -24.08 -9.02 2.09
C ILE A 84 -24.24 -10.44 1.59
N ASN A 85 -23.99 -10.65 0.30
CA ASN A 85 -23.94 -11.98 -0.29
C ASN A 85 -22.49 -12.46 -0.19
N LEU A 86 -22.26 -13.48 0.63
CA LEU A 86 -20.98 -14.16 0.75
C LEU A 86 -20.97 -15.46 -0.06
N PRO A 87 -19.82 -15.85 -0.61
CA PRO A 87 -19.59 -17.21 -1.07
C PRO A 87 -19.96 -18.23 0.02
N SER A 88 -20.69 -19.30 -0.34
CA SER A 88 -21.06 -20.44 0.54
C SER A 88 -19.90 -20.99 1.34
N ASN A 89 -18.71 -20.99 0.73
CA ASN A 89 -17.50 -21.58 1.32
C ASN A 89 -17.06 -20.88 2.62
N LEU A 90 -17.41 -19.59 2.81
CA LEU A 90 -16.98 -18.83 3.99
C LEU A 90 -17.81 -19.13 5.24
N ASP A 91 -19.07 -19.54 5.09
CA ASP A 91 -19.94 -19.81 6.25
C ASP A 91 -19.48 -21.06 7.01
N LYS A 92 -18.90 -22.04 6.28
CA LYS A 92 -18.23 -23.22 6.85
C LYS A 92 -17.07 -22.84 7.76
N ASP A 93 -16.39 -21.73 7.48
CA ASP A 93 -15.21 -21.24 8.21
C ASP A 93 -15.55 -20.27 9.36
N THR A 94 -16.83 -20.16 9.74
CA THR A 94 -17.26 -19.24 10.81
C THR A 94 -16.67 -19.65 12.16
N THR A 95 -15.84 -18.78 12.73
CA THR A 95 -15.18 -19.01 14.02
C THR A 95 -15.98 -18.44 15.18
N HIS A 96 -16.48 -17.22 15.05
CA HIS A 96 -17.19 -16.54 16.14
C HIS A 96 -18.28 -15.61 15.63
N ARG A 97 -19.38 -15.52 16.38
CA ARG A 97 -20.50 -14.60 16.14
C ARG A 97 -21.03 -14.06 17.46
N TYR A 98 -21.21 -12.74 17.58
CA TYR A 98 -21.69 -12.12 18.83
C TYR A 98 -23.19 -12.31 19.07
N GLY A 99 -23.99 -12.50 18.01
CA GLY A 99 -25.44 -12.64 18.11
C GLY A 99 -26.13 -12.61 16.75
N PRO A 100 -27.48 -12.65 16.72
CA PRO A 100 -28.25 -12.54 15.49
C PRO A 100 -28.03 -11.17 14.86
N ASN A 101 -27.86 -11.13 13.54
CA ASN A 101 -27.59 -9.91 12.76
C ASN A 101 -26.41 -9.04 13.26
N ALA A 102 -25.47 -9.63 14.02
CA ALA A 102 -24.26 -8.99 14.52
C ALA A 102 -22.99 -9.48 13.80
N PHE A 103 -21.86 -8.86 14.15
CA PHE A 103 -20.56 -9.15 13.56
C PHE A 103 -20.19 -10.66 13.57
N LYS A 104 -19.70 -11.16 12.42
CA LYS A 104 -19.18 -12.53 12.25
C LYS A 104 -17.68 -12.51 11.92
N LEU A 105 -16.91 -13.37 12.59
CA LEU A 105 -15.50 -13.60 12.28
C LEU A 105 -15.33 -14.97 11.63
N HIS A 106 -14.70 -14.99 10.45
CA HIS A 106 -14.36 -16.18 9.69
C HIS A 106 -12.85 -16.40 9.71
N ARG A 107 -12.45 -17.65 9.96
CA ARG A 107 -11.06 -18.07 10.15
C ARG A 107 -10.36 -17.34 11.31
N LEU A 108 -9.14 -17.78 11.60
CA LEU A 108 -8.25 -17.17 12.59
C LEU A 108 -6.82 -17.12 12.05
N PRO A 109 -6.01 -16.15 12.51
CA PRO A 109 -4.60 -16.13 12.17
C PRO A 109 -3.88 -17.30 12.83
N THR A 110 -2.93 -17.92 12.13
CA THR A 110 -2.18 -19.10 12.57
C THR A 110 -0.80 -18.70 13.12
N PRO A 111 -0.64 -18.50 14.45
CA PRO A 111 0.63 -18.09 15.01
C PRO A 111 1.64 -19.25 15.04
N ARG A 112 2.90 -18.95 14.72
CA ARG A 112 4.02 -19.91 14.77
C ARG A 112 5.06 -19.47 15.79
N PRO A 113 5.68 -20.40 16.54
CA PRO A 113 6.69 -20.06 17.53
C PRO A 113 7.98 -19.56 16.84
N GLY A 114 8.65 -18.59 17.45
CA GLY A 114 9.92 -18.04 16.96
C GLY A 114 9.79 -17.11 15.74
N GLN A 115 8.57 -16.77 15.34
CA GLN A 115 8.27 -15.87 14.22
C GLN A 115 7.29 -14.79 14.66
N VAL A 116 7.41 -13.60 14.08
CA VAL A 116 6.46 -12.50 14.31
C VAL A 116 5.35 -12.56 13.27
N LEU A 117 4.11 -12.80 13.72
CA LEU A 117 2.92 -12.75 12.86
C LEU A 117 2.30 -11.35 12.92
N GLY A 118 2.34 -10.66 11.79
CA GLY A 118 1.69 -9.37 11.58
C GLY A 118 0.24 -9.51 11.13
N LEU A 119 -0.65 -8.68 11.67
CA LEU A 119 -2.06 -8.59 11.28
C LEU A 119 -2.34 -7.18 10.76
N VAL A 120 -2.89 -7.11 9.54
CA VAL A 120 -3.29 -5.85 8.89
C VAL A 120 -4.72 -5.93 8.41
N GLY A 121 -5.48 -4.84 8.51
CA GLY A 121 -6.84 -4.75 8.02
C GLY A 121 -7.54 -3.50 8.52
N SER A 122 -8.62 -3.11 7.85
CA SER A 122 -9.40 -1.91 8.22
C SER A 122 -10.03 -2.05 9.61
N ASN A 123 -10.42 -0.94 10.22
CA ASN A 123 -11.05 -0.98 11.54
C ASN A 123 -12.40 -1.70 11.50
N GLY A 124 -12.73 -2.42 12.57
CA GLY A 124 -13.98 -3.18 12.66
C GLY A 124 -14.03 -4.49 11.87
N THR A 125 -12.92 -4.97 11.29
CA THR A 125 -12.83 -6.30 10.63
C THR A 125 -12.56 -7.46 11.59
N GLY A 126 -12.50 -7.22 12.91
CA GLY A 126 -12.37 -8.29 13.92
C GLY A 126 -10.95 -8.63 14.36
N LYS A 127 -9.93 -7.79 14.08
CA LYS A 127 -8.53 -7.96 14.55
C LYS A 127 -8.45 -8.21 16.06
N THR A 128 -9.05 -7.33 16.87
CA THR A 128 -9.07 -7.46 18.34
C THR A 128 -9.88 -8.68 18.79
N THR A 129 -10.96 -9.03 18.09
CA THR A 129 -11.73 -10.26 18.36
C THR A 129 -10.86 -11.50 18.14
N ALA A 130 -10.09 -11.56 17.04
CA ALA A 130 -9.16 -12.65 16.77
C ALA A 130 -8.08 -12.76 17.86
N LEU A 131 -7.52 -11.64 18.32
CA LEU A 131 -6.59 -11.60 19.44
C LEU A 131 -7.22 -12.13 20.73
N GLN A 132 -8.45 -11.75 21.06
CA GLN A 132 -9.14 -12.24 22.26
C GLN A 132 -9.40 -13.74 22.21
N VAL A 133 -9.70 -14.28 21.03
CA VAL A 133 -9.87 -15.73 20.83
C VAL A 133 -8.55 -16.46 21.00
N LEU A 134 -7.48 -15.98 20.37
CA LEU A 134 -6.15 -16.59 20.50
C LEU A 134 -5.57 -16.45 21.92
N ALA A 135 -5.93 -15.38 22.65
CA ALA A 135 -5.52 -15.19 24.04
C ALA A 135 -6.29 -16.07 25.04
N GLY A 136 -7.27 -16.86 24.58
CA GLY A 136 -8.15 -17.66 25.44
C GLY A 136 -9.13 -16.85 26.28
N LYS A 137 -9.21 -15.52 26.09
CA LYS A 137 -10.18 -14.64 26.79
C LYS A 137 -11.59 -14.76 26.25
N LEU A 138 -11.73 -15.10 24.97
CA LEU A 138 -12.99 -15.31 24.29
C LEU A 138 -13.03 -16.72 23.68
N LYS A 139 -13.93 -17.57 24.15
CA LYS A 139 -14.13 -18.91 23.56
C LYS A 139 -14.81 -18.77 22.18
N PRO A 140 -14.28 -19.38 21.11
CA PRO A 140 -14.95 -19.36 19.81
C PRO A 140 -16.25 -20.17 19.90
N ASN A 141 -17.32 -19.68 19.27
CA ASN A 141 -18.63 -20.32 19.32
C ASN A 141 -19.07 -20.94 18.00
N LEU A 142 -18.22 -20.90 16.96
CA LEU A 142 -18.44 -21.49 15.64
C LEU A 142 -19.78 -21.05 15.01
N GLY A 143 -20.19 -19.80 15.25
CA GLY A 143 -21.46 -19.26 14.79
C GLY A 143 -22.68 -19.62 15.67
N LYS A 144 -22.54 -20.56 16.61
CA LYS A 144 -23.58 -21.00 17.55
C LYS A 144 -23.56 -20.15 18.82
N TYR A 145 -24.14 -18.95 18.76
CA TYR A 145 -24.14 -18.01 19.89
C TYR A 145 -25.13 -18.37 21.01
N SER A 146 -26.24 -19.06 20.70
CA SER A 146 -27.24 -19.47 21.72
C SER A 146 -26.79 -20.66 22.57
N SER A 147 -25.98 -21.55 21.99
CA SER A 147 -25.47 -22.76 22.64
C SER A 147 -24.02 -22.98 22.19
N PRO A 148 -23.06 -22.27 22.80
CA PRO A 148 -21.66 -22.33 22.37
C PRO A 148 -21.08 -23.74 22.59
N PRO A 149 -20.37 -24.30 21.61
CA PRO A 149 -19.80 -25.65 21.65
C PRO A 149 -18.69 -25.80 22.71
N ASP A 150 -18.38 -27.05 23.05
CA ASP A 150 -17.26 -27.39 23.92
C ASP A 150 -15.91 -27.39 23.19
N TRP A 151 -14.82 -27.35 23.97
CA TRP A 151 -13.47 -27.34 23.41
C TRP A 151 -13.17 -28.55 22.52
N HIS A 152 -13.79 -29.71 22.81
CA HIS A 152 -13.68 -30.90 21.95
C HIS A 152 -14.23 -30.65 20.54
N ASP A 153 -15.40 -30.01 20.43
CA ASP A 153 -16.00 -29.68 19.13
C ASP A 153 -15.20 -28.59 18.40
N ILE A 154 -14.66 -27.62 19.14
CA ILE A 154 -13.79 -26.58 18.59
C ILE A 154 -12.50 -27.18 18.03
N LEU A 155 -11.85 -28.09 18.75
CA LEU A 155 -10.65 -28.80 18.28
C LEU A 155 -10.94 -29.69 17.08
N LYS A 156 -12.13 -30.31 17.04
CA LYS A 156 -12.60 -31.09 15.88
C LYS A 156 -12.84 -30.19 14.66
N PHE A 157 -13.36 -28.98 14.86
CA PHE A 157 -13.55 -28.00 13.79
C PHE A 157 -12.22 -27.57 13.17
N PHE A 158 -11.21 -27.30 13.99
CA PHE A 158 -9.87 -26.92 13.51
C PHE A 158 -8.98 -28.11 13.13
N ARG A 159 -9.53 -29.33 13.02
CA ARG A 159 -8.74 -30.55 12.81
C ARG A 159 -7.94 -30.47 11.51
N GLY A 160 -6.65 -30.81 11.58
CA GLY A 160 -5.75 -30.77 10.42
C GLY A 160 -5.17 -29.38 10.11
N SER A 161 -5.45 -28.38 10.96
CA SER A 161 -4.82 -27.05 10.89
C SER A 161 -3.80 -26.85 12.01
N GLU A 162 -2.90 -25.87 11.85
CA GLU A 162 -1.93 -25.49 12.90
C GLU A 162 -2.62 -24.97 14.18
N LEU A 163 -3.84 -24.43 14.06
CA LEU A 163 -4.63 -23.94 15.18
C LEU A 163 -5.08 -25.05 16.13
N GLN A 164 -5.26 -26.27 15.63
CA GLN A 164 -5.58 -27.41 16.49
C GLN A 164 -4.49 -27.60 17.55
N ASN A 165 -3.23 -27.69 17.10
CA ASN A 165 -2.08 -27.85 17.99
C ASN A 165 -1.94 -26.65 18.95
N TYR A 166 -2.21 -25.43 18.46
CA TYR A 166 -2.16 -24.23 19.29
C TYR A 166 -3.20 -24.26 20.42
N PHE A 167 -4.47 -24.55 20.11
CA PHE A 167 -5.52 -24.63 21.12
C PHE A 167 -5.33 -25.81 22.08
N THR A 168 -4.84 -26.95 21.59
CA THR A 168 -4.46 -28.07 22.47
C THR A 168 -3.40 -27.64 23.47
N LYS A 169 -2.34 -26.94 23.04
CA LYS A 169 -1.32 -26.43 23.96
C LYS A 169 -1.85 -25.39 24.95
N ILE A 170 -2.76 -24.51 24.53
CA ILE A 170 -3.40 -23.57 25.47
C ILE A 170 -4.14 -24.32 26.58
N LEU A 171 -4.82 -25.41 26.24
CA LEU A 171 -5.62 -26.20 27.19
C LEU A 171 -4.77 -27.14 28.07
N GLU A 172 -3.77 -27.80 27.48
CA GLU A 172 -2.94 -28.81 28.16
C GLU A 172 -1.72 -28.20 28.88
N GLU A 173 -1.01 -27.29 28.21
CA GLU A 173 0.23 -26.68 28.72
C GLU A 173 -0.02 -25.38 29.50
N ASN A 174 -1.27 -24.88 29.55
CA ASN A 174 -1.66 -23.61 30.19
C ASN A 174 -0.78 -22.43 29.75
N LEU A 175 -0.54 -22.30 28.44
CA LEU A 175 0.26 -21.21 27.87
C LEU A 175 -0.23 -19.84 28.37
N LYS A 176 0.68 -19.06 28.98
CA LYS A 176 0.34 -17.75 29.53
C LYS A 176 0.37 -16.71 28.41
N ALA A 177 -0.81 -16.22 28.02
CA ALA A 177 -0.96 -15.14 27.05
C ALA A 177 -0.90 -13.76 27.72
N ILE A 178 0.00 -12.91 27.22
CA ILE A 178 0.16 -11.51 27.65
C ILE A 178 -0.26 -10.60 26.50
N LEU A 179 -1.19 -9.70 26.80
CA LEU A 179 -1.79 -8.79 25.81
C LEU A 179 -1.52 -7.35 26.21
N LYS A 180 -0.91 -6.58 25.30
CA LYS A 180 -0.97 -5.12 25.33
C LYS A 180 -2.33 -4.67 24.79
N PRO A 181 -3.17 -3.97 25.59
CA PRO A 181 -4.48 -3.52 25.13
C PRO A 181 -4.36 -2.38 24.10
N GLN A 182 -5.33 -2.30 23.17
CA GLN A 182 -5.39 -1.25 22.15
C GLN A 182 -5.42 0.16 22.78
N TYR A 183 -6.38 0.43 23.68
CA TYR A 183 -6.57 1.74 24.31
C TYR A 183 -5.72 1.90 25.57
N VAL A 184 -4.59 2.59 25.43
CA VAL A 184 -3.70 2.90 26.57
C VAL A 184 -4.29 3.89 27.56
N ASP A 185 -5.19 4.78 27.13
CA ASP A 185 -5.83 5.80 27.98
C ASP A 185 -6.68 5.21 29.13
N ARG A 186 -6.98 3.91 29.07
CA ARG A 186 -7.69 3.18 30.12
C ARG A 186 -6.76 2.63 31.21
N LEU A 187 -5.46 2.54 30.95
CA LEU A 187 -4.47 1.99 31.88
C LEU A 187 -4.39 2.80 33.19
N PRO A 188 -4.30 4.16 33.17
CA PRO A 188 -4.23 4.93 34.40
C PRO A 188 -5.52 4.87 35.23
N LYS A 189 -6.66 4.52 34.59
CA LYS A 189 -7.94 4.33 35.29
C LYS A 189 -8.03 2.97 35.96
N ALA A 190 -7.39 1.95 35.39
CA ALA A 190 -7.44 0.58 35.89
C ALA A 190 -6.37 0.30 36.96
N THR A 191 -5.21 0.96 36.88
CA THR A 191 -4.07 0.69 37.74
C THR A 191 -3.46 2.01 38.23
N GLN A 192 -3.29 2.14 39.55
CA GLN A 192 -2.64 3.27 40.20
C GLN A 192 -1.24 2.87 40.67
N GLY A 193 -0.29 3.80 40.60
CA GLY A 193 1.09 3.59 41.04
C GLY A 193 2.11 4.34 40.17
N THR A 194 3.36 4.34 40.63
CA THR A 194 4.48 4.85 39.84
C THR A 194 4.89 3.81 38.78
N VAL A 195 5.52 4.29 37.71
CA VAL A 195 6.06 3.42 36.66
C VAL A 195 7.04 2.39 37.25
N ARG A 196 7.95 2.83 38.12
CA ARG A 196 8.92 1.99 38.82
C ARG A 196 8.24 0.86 39.60
N ASP A 197 7.25 1.18 40.43
CA ASP A 197 6.59 0.19 41.29
C ASP A 197 5.88 -0.89 40.47
N LEU A 198 5.21 -0.48 39.39
CA LEU A 198 4.48 -1.40 38.52
C LEU A 198 5.42 -2.30 37.71
N MET A 199 6.55 -1.76 37.24
CA MET A 199 7.58 -2.57 36.58
C MET A 199 8.22 -3.55 37.56
N ASN A 200 8.59 -3.10 38.77
CA ASN A 200 9.18 -3.98 39.79
C ASN A 200 8.25 -5.13 40.18
N LYS A 201 6.94 -4.86 40.30
CA LYS A 201 5.92 -5.87 40.64
C LYS A 201 5.81 -6.99 39.60
N LYS A 202 6.21 -6.74 38.35
CA LYS A 202 6.04 -7.65 37.20
C LYS A 202 7.34 -7.97 36.48
N ASN A 203 8.48 -7.62 37.07
CA ASN A 203 9.80 -7.96 36.56
C ASN A 203 10.08 -9.45 36.83
N GLU A 204 9.62 -10.29 35.92
CA GLU A 204 9.76 -11.76 36.01
C GLU A 204 11.01 -12.26 35.27
N LEU A 205 11.56 -11.46 34.34
CA LEU A 205 12.68 -11.82 33.47
C LEU A 205 14.04 -11.22 33.87
N GLY A 206 14.08 -10.27 34.81
CA GLY A 206 15.31 -9.61 35.25
C GLY A 206 15.93 -8.65 34.23
N ASN A 207 15.24 -8.37 33.12
CA ASN A 207 15.70 -7.54 32.00
C ASN A 207 15.28 -6.06 32.11
N GLN A 208 14.74 -5.64 33.27
CA GLN A 208 14.14 -4.31 33.43
C GLN A 208 15.05 -3.14 33.03
N ALA A 209 16.36 -3.19 33.34
CA ALA A 209 17.29 -2.10 33.01
C ALA A 209 17.42 -1.91 31.49
N GLU A 210 17.58 -3.00 30.75
CA GLU A 210 17.66 -3.02 29.29
C GLU A 210 16.35 -2.50 28.66
N ILE A 211 15.19 -2.93 29.18
CA ILE A 211 13.88 -2.47 28.69
C ILE A 211 13.67 -0.98 28.94
N VAL A 212 14.06 -0.48 30.12
CA VAL A 212 13.93 0.94 30.46
C VAL A 212 14.76 1.82 29.53
N GLU A 213 15.97 1.36 29.17
CA GLU A 213 16.83 2.04 28.21
C GLU A 213 16.25 1.97 26.78
N LEU A 214 15.85 0.79 26.31
CA LEU A 214 15.28 0.59 24.98
C LEU A 214 14.03 1.42 24.70
N PHE A 215 13.16 1.58 25.69
CA PHE A 215 11.92 2.36 25.58
C PHE A 215 12.06 3.82 26.05
N ASP A 216 13.29 4.29 26.29
CA ASP A 216 13.59 5.67 26.77
C ASP A 216 12.75 6.06 28.01
N LEU A 217 12.58 5.14 28.96
CA LEU A 217 11.73 5.34 30.14
C LEU A 217 12.47 5.94 31.34
N SER A 218 13.79 6.14 31.26
CA SER A 218 14.62 6.62 32.37
C SER A 218 14.15 7.96 32.95
N LYS A 219 13.63 8.87 32.12
CA LYS A 219 13.13 10.19 32.55
C LYS A 219 11.74 10.14 33.21
N VAL A 220 10.99 9.06 33.01
CA VAL A 220 9.58 8.93 33.45
C VAL A 220 9.36 7.84 34.50
N ILE A 221 10.41 7.11 34.86
CA ILE A 221 10.33 5.94 35.75
C ILE A 221 9.77 6.27 37.14
N ASP A 222 10.01 7.48 37.64
CA ASP A 222 9.54 7.92 38.96
C ASP A 222 8.21 8.70 38.92
N ARG A 223 7.63 8.88 37.72
CA ARG A 223 6.33 9.57 37.56
C ARG A 223 5.14 8.63 37.82
N GLN A 224 4.00 9.21 38.15
CA GLN A 224 2.73 8.48 38.22
C GLN A 224 2.16 8.22 36.83
N LEU A 225 1.43 7.11 36.68
CA LEU A 225 0.78 6.76 35.42
C LEU A 225 -0.21 7.81 34.90
N SER A 226 -0.88 8.55 35.81
CA SER A 226 -1.82 9.61 35.45
C SER A 226 -1.18 10.79 34.74
N ASP A 227 0.11 11.01 34.99
CA ASP A 227 0.84 12.21 34.57
C ASP A 227 1.59 12.00 33.26
N LEU A 228 1.59 10.75 32.76
CA LEU A 228 2.25 10.40 31.51
C LEU A 228 1.44 10.89 30.31
N SER A 229 2.16 11.39 29.31
CA SER A 229 1.63 11.62 27.97
C SER A 229 1.25 10.30 27.28
N GLY A 230 0.41 10.36 26.24
CA GLY A 230 -0.01 9.17 25.50
C GLY A 230 1.17 8.36 24.91
N GLY A 231 2.21 9.03 24.43
CA GLY A 231 3.43 8.38 23.94
C GLY A 231 4.24 7.72 25.05
N GLU A 232 4.42 8.40 26.19
CA GLU A 232 5.10 7.81 27.37
C GLU A 232 4.32 6.60 27.91
N LEU A 233 2.99 6.72 27.98
CA LEU A 233 2.10 5.65 28.44
C LEU A 233 2.14 4.44 27.49
N GLN A 234 2.21 4.68 26.18
CA GLN A 234 2.38 3.64 25.18
C GLN A 234 3.73 2.91 25.33
N ARG A 235 4.83 3.66 25.48
CA ARG A 235 6.17 3.07 25.71
C ARG A 235 6.20 2.25 27.01
N PHE A 236 5.59 2.76 28.08
CA PHE A 236 5.40 2.02 29.32
C PHE A 236 4.58 0.74 29.11
N ALA A 237 3.46 0.80 28.37
CA ALA A 237 2.61 -0.37 28.13
C ALA A 237 3.35 -1.48 27.38
N CYS A 238 4.16 -1.12 26.37
CA CYS A 238 5.01 -2.06 25.65
C CYS A 238 6.10 -2.64 26.57
N ALA A 239 6.82 -1.79 27.29
CA ALA A 239 7.84 -2.21 28.27
C ALA A 239 7.27 -3.15 29.33
N TYR A 240 6.09 -2.84 29.86
CA TYR A 240 5.39 -3.63 30.89
C TYR A 240 5.02 -5.03 30.40
N VAL A 241 4.76 -5.21 29.10
CA VAL A 241 4.56 -6.53 28.49
C VAL A 241 5.89 -7.27 28.31
N CYS A 242 6.94 -6.56 27.90
CA CYS A 242 8.27 -7.15 27.65
C CYS A 242 9.01 -7.64 28.90
N ILE A 243 8.70 -7.12 30.09
CA ILE A 243 9.31 -7.57 31.36
C ILE A 243 8.66 -8.84 31.95
N GLN A 244 7.48 -9.21 31.46
CA GLN A 244 6.71 -10.33 31.98
C GLN A 244 7.11 -11.65 31.31
N LYS A 245 7.10 -12.73 32.09
CA LYS A 245 7.31 -14.09 31.57
C LYS A 245 5.97 -14.62 31.04
N GLY A 246 5.91 -14.84 29.72
CA GLY A 246 4.76 -15.46 29.05
C GLY A 246 5.19 -16.25 27.82
N ASP A 247 4.27 -17.06 27.30
CA ASP A 247 4.50 -17.95 26.16
C ASP A 247 3.97 -17.35 24.86
N ILE A 248 2.90 -16.55 24.98
CA ILE A 248 2.24 -15.87 23.87
C ILE A 248 2.24 -14.38 24.16
N PHE A 249 2.84 -13.60 23.28
CA PHE A 249 2.88 -12.14 23.36
C PHE A 249 2.04 -11.54 22.23
N MET A 250 1.13 -10.66 22.62
CA MET A 250 0.21 -10.00 21.70
C MET A 250 0.30 -8.48 21.86
N PHE A 251 0.59 -7.80 20.77
CA PHE A 251 0.67 -6.35 20.72
C PHE A 251 -0.43 -5.79 19.82
N ASP A 252 -1.44 -5.15 20.42
CA ASP A 252 -2.49 -4.45 19.68
C ASP A 252 -2.12 -2.97 19.51
N GLU A 253 -1.70 -2.58 18.30
CA GLU A 253 -1.22 -1.25 17.93
C GLU A 253 -0.11 -0.71 18.84
N PRO A 254 1.10 -1.32 18.86
CA PRO A 254 2.24 -0.83 19.64
C PRO A 254 2.83 0.51 19.14
N SER A 255 2.62 0.90 17.89
CA SER A 255 3.17 2.14 17.30
C SER A 255 2.36 3.41 17.55
N SER A 256 1.13 3.30 18.06
CA SER A 256 0.20 4.43 18.22
C SER A 256 0.78 5.53 19.13
N TYR A 257 0.62 6.80 18.72
CA TYR A 257 1.14 8.00 19.40
C TYR A 257 2.67 8.14 19.47
N LEU A 258 3.43 7.17 18.96
CA LEU A 258 4.89 7.25 18.93
C LEU A 258 5.36 8.03 17.70
N ASP A 259 6.45 8.78 17.85
CA ASP A 259 7.19 9.33 16.71
C ASP A 259 7.95 8.22 15.98
N VAL A 260 8.49 8.57 14.82
CA VAL A 260 9.22 7.65 13.94
C VAL A 260 10.33 6.87 14.67
N LYS A 261 11.16 7.55 15.45
CA LYS A 261 12.30 6.91 16.15
C LYS A 261 11.82 5.95 17.23
N GLN A 262 10.84 6.38 18.01
CA GLN A 262 10.23 5.58 19.07
C GLN A 262 9.51 4.36 18.52
N ARG A 263 8.82 4.48 17.37
CA ARG A 263 8.21 3.33 16.67
C ARG A 263 9.26 2.28 16.31
N LEU A 264 10.40 2.72 15.79
CA LEU A 264 11.47 1.83 15.34
C LEU A 264 12.20 1.18 16.53
N LYS A 265 12.45 1.92 17.61
CA LYS A 265 12.96 1.37 18.88
C LYS A 265 12.01 0.34 19.48
N ALA A 266 10.72 0.66 19.55
CA ALA A 266 9.70 -0.27 20.04
C ALA A 266 9.63 -1.54 19.16
N ALA A 267 9.75 -1.37 17.84
CA ALA A 267 9.76 -2.48 16.92
C ALA A 267 10.99 -3.39 17.09
N LEU A 268 12.18 -2.79 17.26
CA LEU A 268 13.41 -3.50 17.61
C LEU A 268 13.25 -4.28 18.91
N ALA A 269 12.74 -3.65 19.97
CA ALA A 269 12.54 -4.29 21.26
C ALA A 269 11.61 -5.51 21.16
N ILE A 270 10.43 -5.36 20.54
CA ILE A 270 9.48 -6.47 20.34
C ILE A 270 10.15 -7.63 19.60
N ARG A 271 11.00 -7.32 18.62
CA ARG A 271 11.65 -8.33 17.79
C ARG A 271 12.81 -9.03 18.49
N ASP A 272 13.61 -8.31 19.27
CA ASP A 272 14.82 -8.86 19.88
C ASP A 272 14.53 -9.64 21.17
N ILE A 273 13.53 -9.21 21.95
CA ILE A 273 13.26 -9.78 23.28
C ILE A 273 12.59 -11.17 23.20
N ILE A 274 11.78 -11.43 22.16
CA ILE A 274 10.79 -12.52 22.21
C ILE A 274 11.15 -13.73 21.31
N ARG A 275 12.28 -13.69 20.60
CA ARG A 275 12.60 -14.64 19.51
C ARG A 275 12.71 -16.13 19.88
N GLN A 276 12.96 -16.51 21.14
CA GLN A 276 13.20 -17.92 21.47
C GLN A 276 11.90 -18.68 21.79
N ASN A 277 11.40 -19.44 20.82
CA ASN A 277 10.29 -20.41 20.97
C ASN A 277 8.97 -19.84 21.57
N ARG A 278 8.73 -18.53 21.42
CA ARG A 278 7.49 -17.85 21.84
C ARG A 278 6.60 -17.54 20.64
N TYR A 279 5.30 -17.41 20.89
CA TYR A 279 4.36 -16.93 19.90
C TYR A 279 4.26 -15.41 19.96
N ILE A 280 4.44 -14.71 18.85
CA ILE A 280 4.35 -13.25 18.78
C ILE A 280 3.31 -12.85 17.73
N ILE A 281 2.31 -12.08 18.14
CA ILE A 281 1.27 -11.55 17.26
C ILE A 281 1.26 -10.03 17.41
N VAL A 282 1.35 -9.33 16.30
CA VAL A 282 1.33 -7.87 16.26
C VAL A 282 0.22 -7.40 15.33
N VAL A 283 -0.64 -6.51 15.82
CA VAL A 283 -1.59 -5.75 15.00
C VAL A 283 -1.02 -4.36 14.79
N GLU A 284 -0.86 -3.97 13.52
CA GLU A 284 -0.35 -2.64 13.16
C GLU A 284 -1.13 -2.03 11.99
N HIS A 285 -1.21 -0.71 12.02
CA HIS A 285 -1.77 0.11 10.94
C HIS A 285 -0.70 0.83 10.12
N ASP A 286 0.50 1.00 10.67
CA ASP A 286 1.64 1.53 9.94
C ASP A 286 2.31 0.40 9.15
N LEU A 287 2.14 0.41 7.82
CA LEU A 287 2.67 -0.65 6.96
C LEU A 287 4.21 -0.68 6.94
N SER A 288 4.88 0.46 7.17
CA SER A 288 6.34 0.53 7.22
C SER A 288 6.88 -0.13 8.49
N VAL A 289 6.24 0.11 9.63
CA VAL A 289 6.57 -0.56 10.89
C VAL A 289 6.20 -2.04 10.84
N LEU A 290 5.05 -2.38 10.25
CA LEU A 290 4.61 -3.77 10.07
C LEU A 290 5.59 -4.60 9.22
N ASP A 291 6.13 -4.03 8.13
CA ASP A 291 7.14 -4.67 7.27
C ASP A 291 8.44 -4.92 8.03
N TYR A 292 8.82 -3.98 8.89
CA TYR A 292 10.00 -4.12 9.74
C TYR A 292 9.81 -5.19 10.83
N LEU A 293 8.66 -5.21 11.49
CA LEU A 293 8.34 -6.08 12.62
C LEU A 293 8.15 -7.55 12.21
N SER A 294 7.33 -7.76 11.18
CA SER A 294 6.74 -9.06 10.92
C SER A 294 7.66 -9.95 10.08
N ASP A 295 7.47 -11.27 10.20
CA ASP A 295 8.06 -12.27 9.30
C ASP A 295 7.00 -12.85 8.36
N PHE A 296 5.75 -12.93 8.83
CA PHE A 296 4.56 -13.28 8.07
C PHE A 296 3.44 -12.29 8.33
N ILE A 297 2.54 -12.10 7.37
CA ILE A 297 1.39 -11.21 7.50
C ILE A 297 0.11 -11.96 7.13
N CYS A 298 -0.92 -11.81 7.96
CA CYS A 298 -2.30 -12.12 7.60
C CYS A 298 -3.05 -10.82 7.32
N VAL A 299 -3.79 -10.80 6.22
CA VAL A 299 -4.68 -9.71 5.85
C VAL A 299 -6.09 -10.04 6.36
N LEU A 300 -6.70 -9.09 7.06
CA LEU A 300 -8.09 -9.17 7.47
C LEU A 300 -8.91 -8.25 6.56
N TYR A 301 -9.74 -8.86 5.74
CA TYR A 301 -10.67 -8.17 4.85
C TYR A 301 -12.12 -8.43 5.24
N GLY A 302 -13.03 -7.61 4.73
CA GLY A 302 -14.44 -7.69 5.02
C GLY A 302 -15.05 -6.32 5.16
N SER A 303 -16.30 -6.27 5.62
CA SER A 303 -17.02 -5.02 5.83
C SER A 303 -16.97 -4.63 7.32
N PRO A 304 -16.46 -3.42 7.66
CA PRO A 304 -16.33 -2.95 9.04
C PRO A 304 -17.61 -3.07 9.87
N GLY A 305 -17.56 -3.83 10.96
CA GLY A 305 -18.72 -4.05 11.84
C GLY A 305 -19.70 -5.11 11.34
N HIS A 306 -19.49 -5.64 10.13
CA HIS A 306 -20.34 -6.64 9.51
C HIS A 306 -19.73 -8.04 9.58
N TYR A 307 -18.62 -8.24 8.88
CA TYR A 307 -17.90 -9.51 8.90
C TYR A 307 -16.42 -9.28 8.66
N GLY A 308 -15.60 -10.20 9.14
CA GLY A 308 -14.18 -10.24 8.89
C GLY A 308 -13.73 -11.62 8.49
N VAL A 309 -12.84 -11.70 7.51
CA VAL A 309 -12.20 -12.93 7.06
C VAL A 309 -10.70 -12.76 7.20
N VAL A 310 -10.06 -13.72 7.86
CA VAL A 310 -8.60 -13.77 7.96
C VAL A 310 -8.04 -14.59 6.80
N THR A 311 -7.09 -14.04 6.05
CA THR A 311 -6.38 -14.80 5.01
C THR A 311 -5.41 -15.81 5.62
N MET A 312 -4.99 -16.77 4.80
CA MET A 312 -3.78 -17.55 5.09
C MET A 312 -2.56 -16.61 5.26
N PRO A 313 -1.54 -17.03 6.05
CA PRO A 313 -0.34 -16.23 6.24
C PRO A 313 0.47 -16.13 4.95
N PHE A 314 0.83 -14.91 4.57
CA PHE A 314 1.69 -14.60 3.42
C PHE A 314 3.06 -14.10 3.88
N SER A 315 4.04 -14.13 2.97
CA SER A 315 5.27 -13.37 3.18
C SER A 315 4.96 -11.89 3.34
N VAL A 316 5.78 -11.15 4.09
CA VAL A 316 5.54 -9.72 4.39
C VAL A 316 5.32 -8.88 3.14
N ARG A 317 6.16 -9.05 2.11
CA ARG A 317 6.06 -8.30 0.85
C ARG A 317 4.73 -8.61 0.14
N GLU A 318 4.43 -9.88 -0.02
CA GLU A 318 3.23 -10.35 -0.72
C GLU A 318 1.96 -9.95 0.02
N GLY A 319 1.90 -10.12 1.34
CA GLY A 319 0.74 -9.75 2.16
C GLY A 319 0.43 -8.25 2.11
N ILE A 320 1.46 -7.39 2.17
CA ILE A 320 1.27 -5.94 2.02
C ILE A 320 0.82 -5.59 0.60
N ASN A 321 1.39 -6.21 -0.44
CA ASN A 321 0.99 -5.94 -1.82
C ASN A 321 -0.45 -6.40 -2.09
N ILE A 322 -0.88 -7.57 -1.58
CA ILE A 322 -2.27 -8.03 -1.61
C ILE A 322 -3.21 -7.02 -0.92
N PHE A 323 -2.80 -6.51 0.26
CA PHE A 323 -3.58 -5.51 0.99
C PHE A 323 -3.74 -4.20 0.19
N LEU A 324 -2.72 -3.78 -0.54
CA LEU A 324 -2.73 -2.56 -1.36
C LEU A 324 -3.43 -2.76 -2.71
N GLU A 325 -3.30 -3.93 -3.35
CA GLU A 325 -4.02 -4.26 -4.58
C GLU A 325 -5.53 -4.43 -4.31
N GLY A 326 -5.91 -4.92 -3.12
CA GLY A 326 -7.29 -5.24 -2.79
C GLY A 326 -7.77 -6.56 -3.39
N PHE A 327 -6.83 -7.40 -3.84
CA PHE A 327 -7.08 -8.65 -4.55
C PHE A 327 -6.18 -9.77 -4.04
N ILE A 328 -6.78 -10.89 -3.65
CA ILE A 328 -6.10 -12.09 -3.17
C ILE A 328 -6.04 -13.08 -4.34
N ARG A 329 -4.84 -13.25 -4.92
CA ARG A 329 -4.63 -14.08 -6.11
C ARG A 329 -4.91 -15.57 -5.85
N THR A 330 -4.51 -16.07 -4.67
CA THR A 330 -4.66 -17.48 -4.29
C THR A 330 -6.11 -17.91 -4.11
N GLU A 331 -6.98 -16.99 -3.68
CA GLU A 331 -8.42 -17.23 -3.49
C GLU A 331 -9.25 -16.70 -4.66
N ASN A 332 -8.60 -16.10 -5.67
CA ASN A 332 -9.25 -15.36 -6.76
C ASN A 332 -10.34 -14.39 -6.28
N LEU A 333 -10.07 -13.69 -5.17
CA LEU A 333 -11.06 -12.89 -4.45
C LEU A 333 -10.63 -11.42 -4.40
N ARG A 334 -11.47 -10.55 -4.98
CA ARG A 334 -11.31 -9.09 -4.87
C ARG A 334 -12.18 -8.58 -3.72
N PHE A 335 -11.53 -8.09 -2.66
CA PHE A 335 -12.24 -7.51 -1.51
C PHE A 335 -12.34 -5.99 -1.58
N ARG A 336 -11.64 -5.34 -2.52
CA ARG A 336 -11.76 -3.91 -2.79
C ARG A 336 -11.71 -3.60 -4.28
N GLU A 337 -12.57 -2.69 -4.73
CA GLU A 337 -12.68 -2.31 -6.14
C GLU A 337 -11.47 -1.52 -6.66
N VAL A 338 -10.94 -0.62 -5.82
CA VAL A 338 -9.87 0.32 -6.20
C VAL A 338 -8.57 -0.07 -5.51
N ALA A 339 -7.49 -0.21 -6.28
CA ALA A 339 -6.16 -0.39 -5.73
C ALA A 339 -5.64 0.90 -5.08
N LEU A 340 -4.89 0.73 -3.99
CA LEU A 340 -4.19 1.80 -3.31
C LEU A 340 -2.84 2.02 -4.00
N THR A 341 -2.77 3.04 -4.86
CA THR A 341 -1.56 3.37 -5.61
C THR A 341 -0.78 4.51 -4.98
N PHE A 342 0.54 4.35 -4.90
CA PHE A 342 1.49 5.38 -4.45
C PHE A 342 2.09 6.19 -5.60
N LYS A 343 1.49 6.11 -6.80
CA LYS A 343 1.97 6.89 -7.93
C LYS A 343 1.92 8.36 -7.56
N VAL A 344 3.09 9.00 -7.58
CA VAL A 344 3.25 10.44 -7.51
C VAL A 344 2.45 10.98 -8.68
N VAL A 345 1.34 11.67 -8.40
CA VAL A 345 0.66 12.48 -9.41
C VAL A 345 1.73 13.42 -9.95
N GLU A 346 1.91 13.44 -11.28
CA GLU A 346 2.91 14.26 -11.95
C GLU A 346 2.91 15.66 -11.32
N THR A 347 4.07 16.05 -10.77
CA THR A 347 4.32 17.40 -10.30
C THR A 347 4.08 18.35 -11.46
N ALA A 348 3.46 19.50 -11.18
CA ALA A 348 3.29 20.56 -12.15
C ALA A 348 4.62 20.83 -12.88
N SER A 349 4.55 21.07 -14.19
CA SER A 349 5.73 21.33 -15.00
C SER A 349 6.51 22.53 -14.44
N GLU A 350 7.84 22.56 -14.59
CA GLU A 350 8.68 23.68 -14.08
C GLU A 350 8.21 25.06 -14.60
N GLU A 351 7.54 25.10 -15.75
CA GLU A 351 6.95 26.31 -16.32
C GLU A 351 5.68 26.79 -15.59
N GLU A 352 4.88 25.88 -15.04
CA GLU A 352 3.72 26.20 -14.21
C GLU A 352 4.15 26.70 -12.83
N VAL A 353 5.20 26.12 -12.26
CA VAL A 353 5.75 26.52 -10.95
C VAL A 353 6.27 27.96 -10.97
N LYS A 354 6.89 28.40 -12.08
CA LYS A 354 7.37 29.78 -12.26
C LYS A 354 6.27 30.84 -12.29
N ARG A 355 5.02 30.46 -12.55
CA ARG A 355 3.87 31.40 -12.58
C ARG A 355 3.18 31.55 -11.24
N LEU A 356 3.56 30.75 -10.24
CA LEU A 356 2.94 30.74 -8.92
C LEU A 356 3.58 31.81 -8.04
N SER A 357 2.77 32.42 -7.16
CA SER A 357 3.31 33.38 -6.20
C SER A 357 4.17 32.65 -5.16
N THR A 358 5.31 33.25 -4.82
CA THR A 358 6.21 32.73 -3.78
C THR A 358 6.05 33.59 -2.53
N HIS A 359 5.69 32.94 -1.43
CA HIS A 359 5.64 33.54 -0.11
C HIS A 359 6.89 33.15 0.68
N TYR A 360 7.23 33.97 1.66
CA TYR A 360 8.40 33.78 2.51
C TYR A 360 8.01 33.92 3.97
N TYR A 361 8.61 33.09 4.82
CA TYR A 361 8.65 33.32 6.25
C TYR A 361 10.10 33.59 6.69
N PRO A 362 10.32 34.62 7.51
CA PRO A 362 11.64 34.97 8.02
C PRO A 362 12.13 33.97 9.07
N SER A 363 13.41 34.04 9.41
CA SER A 363 13.95 33.29 10.54
C SER A 363 13.24 33.70 11.84
N MET A 364 12.88 32.70 12.65
CA MET A 364 12.14 32.91 13.89
C MET A 364 12.82 32.17 15.04
N LYS A 365 12.75 32.76 16.24
CA LYS A 365 13.13 32.08 17.49
C LYS A 365 11.97 32.09 18.47
N LYS A 366 11.81 30.98 19.19
CA LYS A 366 10.81 30.86 20.24
C LYS A 366 11.35 30.09 21.44
N THR A 367 11.19 30.67 22.61
CA THR A 367 11.51 30.05 23.89
C THR A 367 10.21 29.78 24.65
N LEU A 368 9.98 28.52 25.01
CA LEU A 368 8.82 28.07 25.77
C LEU A 368 9.30 27.38 27.06
N GLY A 369 9.46 28.17 28.12
CA GLY A 369 10.08 27.68 29.36
C GLY A 369 11.53 27.26 29.11
N ASP A 370 11.83 25.99 29.30
CA ASP A 370 13.18 25.41 29.09
C ASP A 370 13.46 25.03 27.64
N PHE A 371 12.43 25.00 26.79
CA PHE A 371 12.56 24.59 25.38
C PHE A 371 12.87 25.79 24.47
N LYS A 372 13.87 25.65 23.60
CA LYS A 372 14.27 26.64 22.59
C LYS A 372 14.08 26.09 21.18
N LEU A 373 13.41 26.86 20.33
CA LEU A 373 13.20 26.56 18.92
C LEU A 373 13.81 27.68 18.07
N SER A 374 14.72 27.32 17.17
CA SER A 374 15.20 28.19 16.09
C SER A 374 14.69 27.68 14.75
N VAL A 375 14.21 28.59 13.90
CA VAL A 375 13.64 28.29 12.59
C VAL A 375 14.39 29.10 11.56
N ASP A 376 14.94 28.44 10.55
CA ASP A 376 15.57 29.12 9.42
C ASP A 376 14.54 29.84 8.56
N GLU A 377 14.98 30.86 7.82
CA GLU A 377 14.11 31.46 6.82
C GLU A 377 13.75 30.45 5.73
N GLY A 378 12.56 30.58 5.16
CA GLY A 378 12.08 29.64 4.15
C GLY A 378 11.05 30.24 3.21
N SER A 379 10.94 29.63 2.04
CA SER A 379 10.02 30.00 0.98
C SER A 379 9.06 28.88 0.66
N PHE A 380 7.83 29.24 0.29
CA PHE A 380 6.82 28.29 -0.16
C PHE A 380 6.05 28.88 -1.34
N THR A 381 5.65 28.02 -2.27
CA THR A 381 4.84 28.41 -3.43
C THR A 381 3.37 28.08 -3.22
N GLU A 382 2.50 28.73 -3.98
CA GLU A 382 1.11 28.26 -4.13
C GLU A 382 1.08 26.84 -4.71
N SER A 383 0.03 26.07 -4.43
CA SER A 383 -0.15 24.69 -4.92
C SER A 383 0.91 23.68 -4.45
N GLU A 384 1.63 23.98 -3.37
CA GLU A 384 2.67 23.13 -2.80
C GLU A 384 2.25 22.54 -1.45
N ILE A 385 2.67 21.29 -1.19
CA ILE A 385 2.54 20.65 0.13
C ILE A 385 3.92 20.51 0.77
N ILE A 386 4.08 21.16 1.91
CA ILE A 386 5.28 21.08 2.76
C ILE A 386 4.99 20.17 3.93
N VAL A 387 5.76 19.09 4.06
CA VAL A 387 5.64 18.16 5.19
C VAL A 387 6.71 18.44 6.24
N LEU A 388 6.29 18.53 7.50
CA LEU A 388 7.18 18.71 8.65
C LEU A 388 7.48 17.34 9.28
N LEU A 389 8.76 16.96 9.31
CA LEU A 389 9.24 15.71 9.91
C LEU A 389 10.17 15.98 11.09
N GLY A 390 10.10 15.15 12.13
CA GLY A 390 10.94 15.26 13.32
C GLY A 390 10.41 14.49 14.52
N GLU A 391 11.24 14.31 15.55
CA GLU A 391 10.84 13.64 16.80
C GLU A 391 9.75 14.40 17.57
N ASN A 392 9.02 13.72 18.45
CA ASN A 392 8.05 14.40 19.32
C ASN A 392 8.77 15.32 20.31
N GLY A 393 8.33 16.57 20.41
CA GLY A 393 8.97 17.57 21.28
C GLY A 393 10.06 18.41 20.61
N THR A 394 10.24 18.33 19.29
CA THR A 394 11.13 19.23 18.52
C THR A 394 10.48 20.55 18.10
N GLY A 395 9.24 20.83 18.52
CA GLY A 395 8.58 22.11 18.23
C GLY A 395 7.84 22.21 16.90
N LYS A 396 7.57 21.11 16.19
CA LYS A 396 6.73 21.08 14.96
C LYS A 396 5.38 21.81 15.11
N THR A 397 4.63 21.45 16.15
CA THR A 397 3.36 22.10 16.49
C THR A 397 3.57 23.57 16.89
N THR A 398 4.72 23.92 17.48
CA THR A 398 5.06 25.30 17.81
C THR A 398 5.25 26.13 16.55
N LEU A 399 5.98 25.62 15.53
CA LEU A 399 6.10 26.28 14.23
C LEU A 399 4.72 26.49 13.57
N ILE A 400 3.88 25.46 13.55
CA ILE A 400 2.52 25.59 13.02
C ILE A 400 1.71 26.65 13.77
N ARG A 401 1.81 26.73 15.09
CA ARG A 401 1.11 27.74 15.90
C ARG A 401 1.65 29.15 15.68
N MET A 402 2.95 29.29 15.41
CA MET A 402 3.55 30.57 15.03
C MET A 402 3.02 31.03 13.67
N LEU A 403 3.02 30.15 12.67
CA LEU A 403 2.44 30.43 11.36
C LEU A 403 0.95 30.77 11.47
N ALA A 404 0.19 30.08 12.32
CA ALA A 404 -1.23 30.35 12.56
C ALA A 404 -1.53 31.68 13.30
N GLY A 405 -0.52 32.38 13.82
CA GLY A 405 -0.69 33.58 14.65
C GLY A 405 -1.20 33.29 16.07
N ASN A 406 -1.18 32.03 16.52
CA ASN A 406 -1.57 31.65 17.89
C ASN A 406 -0.45 31.88 18.91
N VAL A 407 0.81 31.92 18.46
CA VAL A 407 1.99 32.14 19.29
C VAL A 407 2.89 33.13 18.56
N GLU A 408 3.22 34.25 19.20
CA GLU A 408 4.11 35.25 18.60
C GLU A 408 5.58 34.81 18.75
N PRO A 409 6.44 35.04 17.74
CA PRO A 409 7.88 34.83 17.85
C PRO A 409 8.51 35.81 18.84
N ASP A 410 9.62 35.42 19.48
CA ASP A 410 10.23 36.25 20.53
C ASP A 410 10.88 37.54 19.98
N GLU A 411 11.34 37.51 18.73
CA GLU A 411 12.08 38.62 18.11
C GLU A 411 11.18 39.65 17.39
N GLY A 412 9.85 39.62 17.59
CA GLY A 412 8.93 40.63 17.05
C GLY A 412 8.83 40.64 15.52
N VAL A 413 8.90 39.46 14.91
CA VAL A 413 8.97 39.30 13.46
C VAL A 413 7.56 39.30 12.84
N GLU A 414 7.34 40.15 11.83
CA GLU A 414 6.06 40.19 11.10
C GLU A 414 5.94 38.99 10.15
N ILE A 415 4.95 38.14 10.42
CA ILE A 415 4.57 37.02 9.55
C ILE A 415 3.57 37.55 8.51
N PRO A 416 3.67 37.16 7.22
CA PRO A 416 2.71 37.60 6.20
C PRO A 416 1.26 37.31 6.61
N GLN A 417 0.37 38.30 6.47
CA GLN A 417 -1.05 38.13 6.73
C GLN A 417 -1.71 37.31 5.62
N LEU A 418 -1.68 35.98 5.78
CA LEU A 418 -2.42 35.03 4.94
C LEU A 418 -3.66 34.54 5.69
N ASN A 419 -4.71 34.20 4.97
CA ASN A 419 -5.87 33.58 5.59
C ASN A 419 -5.56 32.10 5.88
N ILE A 420 -5.62 31.69 7.14
CA ILE A 420 -5.14 30.40 7.60
C ILE A 420 -6.28 29.53 8.10
N SER A 421 -6.31 28.28 7.64
CA SER A 421 -7.16 27.24 8.23
C SER A 421 -6.30 26.24 8.98
N TYR A 422 -6.60 26.02 10.27
CA TYR A 422 -5.83 25.14 11.15
C TYR A 422 -6.64 23.94 11.63
N LYS A 423 -6.09 22.73 11.44
CA LYS A 423 -6.49 21.48 12.09
C LYS A 423 -5.54 21.21 13.26
N PRO A 424 -6.04 21.20 14.51
CA PRO A 424 -5.22 20.93 15.69
C PRO A 424 -4.87 19.44 15.84
N GLN A 425 -3.74 19.15 16.47
CA GLN A 425 -3.29 17.78 16.80
C GLN A 425 -4.34 17.04 17.65
N LYS A 426 -4.73 17.64 18.79
CA LYS A 426 -5.74 17.07 19.71
C LYS A 426 -7.14 17.56 19.33
N ILE A 427 -8.00 16.64 18.95
CA ILE A 427 -9.41 16.93 18.66
C ILE A 427 -10.25 16.47 19.86
N SER A 428 -11.08 17.36 20.39
CA SER A 428 -12.03 17.04 21.44
C SER A 428 -13.45 17.37 20.97
N PRO A 429 -14.42 16.46 21.15
CA PRO A 429 -15.79 16.68 20.73
C PRO A 429 -16.51 17.60 21.75
N LYS A 430 -16.20 18.89 21.71
CA LYS A 430 -16.84 19.89 22.61
C LYS A 430 -18.19 20.38 22.09
N PHE A 431 -18.47 20.22 20.81
CA PHE A 431 -19.69 20.73 20.19
C PHE A 431 -20.90 19.89 20.60
N THR A 432 -21.95 20.56 21.07
CA THR A 432 -23.24 19.95 21.40
C THR A 432 -24.17 20.06 20.19
N GLY A 433 -24.47 18.93 19.55
CA GLY A 433 -25.31 18.87 18.35
C GLY A 433 -24.85 17.77 17.40
N THR A 434 -25.46 17.72 16.21
CA THR A 434 -25.08 16.77 15.17
C THR A 434 -23.86 17.25 14.38
N VAL A 435 -23.21 16.33 13.66
CA VAL A 435 -22.13 16.67 12.71
C VAL A 435 -22.67 17.63 11.63
N ARG A 436 -23.91 17.45 11.18
CA ARG A 436 -24.61 18.36 10.26
C ARG A 436 -24.65 19.79 10.78
N ASP A 437 -25.04 19.95 12.05
CA ASP A 437 -25.13 21.28 12.69
C ASP A 437 -23.74 21.94 12.76
N LEU A 438 -22.72 21.16 13.12
CA LEU A 438 -21.34 21.64 13.18
C LEU A 438 -20.83 22.10 11.81
N LEU A 439 -21.01 21.29 10.77
CA LEU A 439 -20.59 21.62 9.40
C LEU A 439 -21.36 22.83 8.86
N ASN A 440 -22.67 22.88 9.04
CA ASN A 440 -23.49 24.03 8.63
C ASN A 440 -23.14 25.31 9.40
N SER A 441 -22.69 25.21 10.65
CA SER A 441 -22.29 26.40 11.44
C SER A 441 -20.95 26.99 11.01
N LYS A 442 -20.04 26.17 10.44
CA LYS A 442 -18.67 26.59 10.13
C LYS A 442 -18.35 26.71 8.65
N ILE A 443 -18.95 25.88 7.80
CA ILE A 443 -18.59 25.74 6.38
C ILE A 443 -19.84 25.64 5.48
N ARG A 444 -20.89 26.41 5.80
CA ARG A 444 -22.18 26.35 5.11
C ARG A 444 -22.07 26.48 3.59
N GLU A 445 -21.24 27.38 3.08
CA GLU A 445 -21.12 27.59 1.64
C GLU A 445 -20.39 26.42 0.96
N SER A 446 -19.28 25.99 1.56
CA SER A 446 -18.44 24.90 1.03
C SER A 446 -19.14 23.54 1.03
N ILE A 447 -19.93 23.21 2.07
CA ILE A 447 -20.58 21.89 2.19
C ILE A 447 -21.60 21.63 1.07
N PHE A 448 -22.24 22.67 0.54
CA PHE A 448 -23.19 22.56 -0.58
C PHE A 448 -22.52 22.63 -1.95
N HIS A 449 -21.22 22.97 -2.01
CA HIS A 449 -20.50 23.07 -3.27
C HIS A 449 -20.23 21.67 -3.87
N PRO A 450 -20.65 21.37 -5.11
CA PRO A 450 -20.52 20.03 -5.70
C PRO A 450 -19.08 19.53 -5.80
N GLN A 451 -18.12 20.43 -6.05
CA GLN A 451 -16.70 20.05 -6.10
C GLN A 451 -16.19 19.66 -4.71
N PHE A 452 -16.57 20.38 -3.66
CA PHE A 452 -16.16 20.06 -2.29
C PHE A 452 -16.77 18.72 -1.81
N GLN A 453 -18.00 18.43 -2.23
CA GLN A 453 -18.61 17.13 -1.96
C GLN A 453 -17.86 15.99 -2.63
N THR A 454 -17.43 16.19 -3.88
CA THR A 454 -16.72 15.18 -4.67
C THR A 454 -15.27 15.00 -4.22
N ASP A 455 -14.57 16.08 -3.90
CA ASP A 455 -13.15 16.05 -3.54
C ASP A 455 -12.93 15.73 -2.07
N VAL A 456 -13.83 16.14 -1.16
CA VAL A 456 -13.63 16.03 0.30
C VAL A 456 -14.73 15.22 0.98
N SER A 457 -16.01 15.60 0.85
CA SER A 457 -17.07 15.04 1.72
C SER A 457 -17.38 13.56 1.46
N ARG A 458 -17.57 13.15 0.20
CA ARG A 458 -17.84 11.75 -0.17
C ARG A 458 -16.62 10.84 0.04
N PRO A 459 -15.39 11.22 -0.38
CA PRO A 459 -14.21 10.38 -0.12
C PRO A 459 -13.92 10.16 1.37
N LEU A 460 -14.18 11.16 2.22
CA LEU A 460 -14.09 11.02 3.67
C LEU A 460 -15.31 10.32 4.31
N GLN A 461 -16.31 9.94 3.50
CA GLN A 461 -17.56 9.29 3.92
C GLN A 461 -18.31 10.05 5.01
N ILE A 462 -18.35 11.38 4.91
CA ILE A 462 -19.04 12.25 5.88
C ILE A 462 -20.55 11.98 5.90
N ASP A 463 -21.12 11.58 4.76
CA ASP A 463 -22.56 11.28 4.59
C ASP A 463 -23.04 10.22 5.60
N ASN A 464 -22.19 9.25 5.95
CA ASN A 464 -22.51 8.18 6.90
C ASN A 464 -22.61 8.65 8.36
N ILE A 465 -22.02 9.79 8.69
CA ILE A 465 -21.88 10.30 10.06
C ILE A 465 -22.56 11.65 10.28
N ILE A 466 -23.09 12.25 9.21
CA ILE A 466 -23.63 13.62 9.22
C ILE A 466 -24.76 13.81 10.24
N ASP A 467 -25.61 12.79 10.43
CA ASP A 467 -26.75 12.85 11.36
C ASP A 467 -26.42 12.36 12.79
N GLN A 468 -25.17 11.96 13.04
CA GLN A 468 -24.74 11.51 14.36
C GLN A 468 -24.30 12.69 15.23
N GLU A 469 -24.40 12.51 16.54
CA GLU A 469 -23.91 13.51 17.52
C GLU A 469 -22.38 13.51 17.57
N VAL A 470 -21.77 14.70 17.58
CA VAL A 470 -20.31 14.87 17.58
C VAL A 470 -19.65 14.21 18.81
N GLN A 471 -20.37 14.08 19.91
CA GLN A 471 -19.87 13.44 21.14
C GLN A 471 -19.88 11.90 21.09
N LYS A 472 -20.64 11.31 20.15
CA LYS A 472 -20.85 9.85 20.07
C LYS A 472 -20.04 9.18 18.96
N ILE A 473 -19.51 9.96 18.01
CA ILE A 473 -18.69 9.41 16.92
C ILE A 473 -17.32 8.91 17.42
N SER A 474 -16.76 7.96 16.69
CA SER A 474 -15.44 7.39 16.99
C SER A 474 -14.30 8.39 16.73
N GLY A 475 -13.10 8.13 17.26
CA GLY A 475 -11.93 8.99 17.05
C GLY A 475 -11.55 9.15 15.58
N GLY A 476 -11.61 8.08 14.78
CA GLY A 476 -11.35 8.15 13.33
C GLY A 476 -12.44 8.91 12.57
N GLU A 477 -13.71 8.77 12.94
CA GLU A 477 -14.80 9.59 12.38
C GLU A 477 -14.64 11.06 12.74
N LEU A 478 -14.31 11.36 13.99
CA LEU A 478 -14.04 12.72 14.47
C LEU A 478 -12.86 13.37 13.73
N GLN A 479 -11.81 12.60 13.46
CA GLN A 479 -10.67 13.02 12.66
C GLN A 479 -11.10 13.41 11.23
N ARG A 480 -11.93 12.58 10.57
CA ARG A 480 -12.46 12.88 9.23
C ARG A 480 -13.33 14.15 9.21
N VAL A 481 -14.15 14.35 10.25
CA VAL A 481 -14.93 15.60 10.40
C VAL A 481 -14.01 16.80 10.58
N ALA A 482 -12.94 16.70 11.37
CA ALA A 482 -11.99 17.79 11.55
C ALA A 482 -11.22 18.14 10.26
N LEU A 483 -10.85 17.14 9.46
CA LEU A 483 -10.27 17.37 8.13
C LEU A 483 -11.25 18.08 7.20
N CYS A 484 -12.51 17.63 7.16
CA CYS A 484 -13.57 18.28 6.38
C CYS A 484 -13.78 19.75 6.81
N LEU A 485 -13.80 20.03 8.11
CA LEU A 485 -13.90 21.39 8.64
C LEU A 485 -12.68 22.26 8.29
N CYS A 486 -11.48 21.69 8.31
CA CYS A 486 -10.26 22.41 7.96
C CYS A 486 -10.25 22.79 6.48
N LEU A 487 -10.52 21.83 5.59
CA LEU A 487 -10.51 22.04 4.14
C LEU A 487 -11.72 22.86 3.67
N GLY A 488 -12.83 22.85 4.40
CA GLY A 488 -14.03 23.61 4.06
C GLY A 488 -13.96 25.09 4.40
N LYS A 489 -13.04 25.52 5.26
CA LYS A 489 -12.85 26.95 5.57
C LYS A 489 -12.07 27.62 4.44
N PRO A 490 -12.50 28.79 3.93
CA PRO A 490 -11.72 29.53 2.96
C PRO A 490 -10.40 29.95 3.59
N ALA A 491 -9.29 29.51 3.02
CA ALA A 491 -7.94 29.83 3.45
C ALA A 491 -6.96 29.75 2.27
N ASP A 492 -5.87 30.50 2.38
CA ASP A 492 -4.74 30.48 1.46
C ASP A 492 -3.71 29.41 1.87
N VAL A 493 -3.54 29.24 3.19
CA VAL A 493 -2.65 28.25 3.79
C VAL A 493 -3.43 27.33 4.73
N TYR A 494 -3.30 26.03 4.51
CA TYR A 494 -3.87 24.99 5.36
C TYR A 494 -2.78 24.40 6.25
N LEU A 495 -2.98 24.47 7.56
CA LEU A 495 -2.08 23.91 8.56
C LEU A 495 -2.73 22.66 9.16
N ILE A 496 -2.16 21.49 8.89
CA ILE A 496 -2.74 20.20 9.27
C ILE A 496 -1.78 19.44 10.18
N ASP A 497 -2.08 19.44 11.48
CA ASP A 497 -1.23 18.79 12.48
C ASP A 497 -1.71 17.35 12.77
N GLU A 498 -0.89 16.36 12.39
CA GLU A 498 -1.13 14.92 12.52
C GLU A 498 -2.50 14.45 12.01
N PRO A 499 -2.73 14.49 10.68
CA PRO A 499 -3.94 13.95 10.07
C PRO A 499 -4.07 12.42 10.19
N SER A 500 -2.98 11.67 10.34
CA SER A 500 -2.96 10.20 10.47
C SER A 500 -3.48 9.63 11.79
N ALA A 501 -3.64 10.46 12.83
CA ALA A 501 -4.08 10.01 14.15
C ALA A 501 -5.45 9.30 14.12
N TYR A 502 -5.57 8.16 14.81
CA TYR A 502 -6.77 7.32 14.91
C TYR A 502 -7.30 6.73 13.59
N LEU A 503 -6.65 6.98 12.46
CA LEU A 503 -7.02 6.41 11.17
C LEU A 503 -6.29 5.08 10.94
N ASP A 504 -7.01 4.12 10.35
CA ASP A 504 -6.39 2.88 9.83
C ASP A 504 -5.61 3.12 8.53
N SER A 505 -4.90 2.10 8.05
CA SER A 505 -4.03 2.18 6.86
C SER A 505 -4.79 2.63 5.60
N GLU A 506 -6.05 2.23 5.45
CA GLU A 506 -6.88 2.61 4.30
C GLU A 506 -7.37 4.05 4.42
N GLN A 507 -7.90 4.42 5.58
CA GLN A 507 -8.39 5.77 5.88
C GLN A 507 -7.27 6.80 5.79
N ARG A 508 -6.04 6.48 6.23
CA ARG A 508 -4.86 7.36 6.08
C ARG A 508 -4.59 7.67 4.63
N LEU A 509 -4.58 6.65 3.76
CA LEU A 509 -4.31 6.88 2.35
C LEU A 509 -5.46 7.62 1.65
N HIS A 510 -6.71 7.36 2.02
CA HIS A 510 -7.85 8.14 1.53
C HIS A 510 -7.76 9.60 1.97
N ALA A 511 -7.43 9.87 3.24
CA ALA A 511 -7.23 11.22 3.74
C ALA A 511 -6.07 11.93 3.01
N ALA A 512 -4.95 11.24 2.79
CA ALA A 512 -3.81 11.77 2.05
C ALA A 512 -4.18 12.14 0.60
N ARG A 513 -4.93 11.27 -0.08
CA ARG A 513 -5.48 11.52 -1.43
C ARG A 513 -6.38 12.74 -1.48
N VAL A 514 -7.27 12.89 -0.49
CA VAL A 514 -8.18 14.03 -0.38
C VAL A 514 -7.41 15.33 -0.17
N ILE A 515 -6.47 15.35 0.78
CA ILE A 515 -5.63 16.52 1.05
C ILE A 515 -4.86 16.93 -0.20
N LYS A 516 -4.17 15.98 -0.85
CA LYS A 516 -3.37 16.27 -2.04
C LYS A 516 -4.22 16.79 -3.20
N ARG A 517 -5.33 16.12 -3.49
CA ARG A 517 -6.24 16.52 -4.59
C ARG A 517 -6.84 17.90 -4.33
N PHE A 518 -7.33 18.15 -3.12
CA PHE A 518 -7.96 19.42 -2.78
C PHE A 518 -6.99 20.59 -2.88
N ILE A 519 -5.78 20.44 -2.31
CA ILE A 519 -4.76 21.51 -2.34
C ILE A 519 -4.33 21.80 -3.79
N LEU A 520 -4.13 20.77 -4.60
CA LEU A 520 -3.75 20.92 -6.01
C LEU A 520 -4.86 21.58 -6.85
N HIS A 521 -6.12 21.14 -6.70
CA HIS A 521 -7.26 21.72 -7.44
C HIS A 521 -7.57 23.16 -7.03
N SER A 522 -7.47 23.46 -5.73
CA SER A 522 -7.78 24.79 -5.19
C SER A 522 -6.61 25.78 -5.33
N LYS A 523 -5.45 25.33 -5.80
CA LYS A 523 -4.20 26.09 -5.91
C LYS A 523 -3.78 26.76 -4.60
N LYS A 524 -3.91 26.04 -3.50
CA LYS A 524 -3.58 26.52 -2.14
C LYS A 524 -2.31 25.87 -1.64
N THR A 525 -1.79 26.31 -0.50
CA THR A 525 -0.59 25.70 0.12
C THR A 525 -0.98 24.92 1.37
N GLY A 526 -0.34 23.78 1.62
CA GLY A 526 -0.54 22.99 2.83
C GLY A 526 0.74 22.73 3.60
N PHE A 527 0.75 23.03 4.90
CA PHE A 527 1.77 22.52 5.83
C PHE A 527 1.18 21.35 6.60
N VAL A 528 1.80 20.17 6.47
CA VAL A 528 1.29 18.95 7.10
C VAL A 528 2.36 18.37 8.03
N VAL A 529 2.02 18.18 9.31
CA VAL A 529 2.87 17.43 10.24
C VAL A 529 2.48 15.97 10.19
N GLU A 530 3.44 15.10 9.87
CA GLU A 530 3.20 13.66 9.79
C GLU A 530 4.34 12.85 10.41
N HIS A 531 3.97 11.65 10.87
CA HIS A 531 4.91 10.64 11.36
C HIS A 531 4.81 9.32 10.58
N ASP A 532 3.79 9.17 9.74
CA ASP A 532 3.65 8.02 8.85
C ASP A 532 4.42 8.27 7.55
N PHE A 533 5.45 7.46 7.29
CA PHE A 533 6.29 7.61 6.10
C PHE A 533 5.51 7.50 4.79
N ILE A 534 4.49 6.65 4.74
CA ILE A 534 3.70 6.45 3.54
C ILE A 534 2.87 7.71 3.26
N MET A 535 2.22 8.23 4.30
CA MET A 535 1.43 9.46 4.17
C MET A 535 2.31 10.67 3.86
N ALA A 536 3.45 10.81 4.56
CA ALA A 536 4.42 11.88 4.33
C ALA A 536 4.95 11.88 2.91
N THR A 537 5.42 10.73 2.41
CA THR A 537 5.96 10.62 1.03
C THR A 537 4.89 10.77 -0.06
N TYR A 538 3.64 10.43 0.24
CA TYR A 538 2.53 10.62 -0.69
C TYR A 538 2.14 12.10 -0.82
N LEU A 539 2.11 12.82 0.32
CA LEU A 539 1.71 14.21 0.40
C LEU A 539 2.80 15.19 -0.03
N ALA A 540 4.04 14.97 0.43
CA ALA A 540 5.12 15.94 0.34
C ALA A 540 5.59 16.23 -1.08
N ASP A 541 5.69 17.52 -1.39
CA ASP A 541 6.49 18.03 -2.50
C ASP A 541 7.85 18.54 -1.96
N ARG A 542 7.81 19.27 -0.84
CA ARG A 542 8.97 19.65 -0.02
C ARG A 542 8.82 19.19 1.43
N VAL A 543 9.96 19.14 2.12
CA VAL A 543 10.05 18.66 3.51
C VAL A 543 10.86 19.63 4.35
N ILE A 544 10.35 19.98 5.53
CA ILE A 544 11.10 20.65 6.59
C ILE A 544 11.51 19.59 7.60
N VAL A 545 12.80 19.51 7.89
CA VAL A 545 13.35 18.55 8.87
C VAL A 545 13.65 19.30 10.16
N PHE A 546 13.16 18.75 11.27
CA PHE A 546 13.49 19.23 12.60
C PHE A 546 14.58 18.35 13.20
N ASP A 547 15.64 18.99 13.70
CA ASP A 547 16.74 18.37 14.41
C ASP A 547 16.89 18.93 15.85
N GLY A 548 17.86 18.42 16.59
CA GLY A 548 18.11 18.80 17.99
C GLY A 548 17.58 17.79 19.02
N GLN A 549 17.66 18.15 20.30
CA GLN A 549 17.21 17.31 21.40
C GLN A 549 15.75 17.62 21.80
N PRO A 550 14.86 16.61 21.83
CA PRO A 550 13.47 16.80 22.24
C PRO A 550 13.35 17.49 23.61
N SER A 551 12.50 18.51 23.68
CA SER A 551 12.23 19.31 24.90
C SER A 551 13.39 20.13 25.45
N VAL A 552 14.50 20.28 24.72
CA VAL A 552 15.65 21.13 25.12
C VAL A 552 15.90 22.20 24.06
N ASP A 553 16.44 21.79 22.91
CA ASP A 553 16.80 22.66 21.81
C ASP A 553 16.43 21.97 20.49
N ALA A 554 15.77 22.70 19.60
CA ALA A 554 15.44 22.19 18.28
C ALA A 554 15.68 23.24 17.21
N HIS A 555 16.13 22.78 16.05
CA HIS A 555 16.29 23.59 14.87
C HIS A 555 15.43 23.05 13.72
N ALA A 556 14.79 23.97 13.00
CA ALA A 556 13.92 23.66 11.87
C ALA A 556 14.60 24.19 10.61
N SER A 557 14.94 23.27 9.70
CA SER A 557 15.61 23.61 8.44
C SER A 557 14.72 24.43 7.51
N GLU A 558 15.33 25.07 6.51
CA GLU A 558 14.60 25.54 5.35
C GLU A 558 13.84 24.39 4.66
N PRO A 559 12.77 24.66 3.88
CA PRO A 559 12.05 23.61 3.16
C PRO A 559 12.95 23.04 2.04
N GLN A 560 13.19 21.74 2.06
CA GLN A 560 14.05 21.05 1.11
C GLN A 560 13.24 20.17 0.16
N ALA A 561 13.83 19.78 -0.98
CA ALA A 561 13.21 18.78 -1.85
C ALA A 561 12.98 17.45 -1.10
N LEU A 562 11.95 16.69 -1.49
CA LEU A 562 11.57 15.45 -0.82
C LEU A 562 12.75 14.49 -0.58
N VAL A 563 13.60 14.27 -1.58
CA VAL A 563 14.72 13.32 -1.48
C VAL A 563 15.80 13.82 -0.52
N SER A 564 16.18 15.09 -0.59
CA SER A 564 17.22 15.65 0.30
C SER A 564 16.73 15.74 1.73
N GLY A 565 15.49 16.22 1.96
CA GLY A 565 14.89 16.30 3.28
C GLY A 565 14.74 14.92 3.93
N MET A 566 14.25 13.93 3.18
CA MET A 566 14.17 12.55 3.68
C MET A 566 15.55 11.96 3.97
N ASN A 567 16.56 12.21 3.13
CA ASN A 567 17.92 11.74 3.41
C ASN A 567 18.49 12.35 4.69
N SER A 568 18.30 13.65 4.93
CA SER A 568 18.72 14.33 6.15
C SER A 568 18.04 13.74 7.38
N PHE A 569 16.71 13.56 7.33
CA PHE A 569 15.94 12.98 8.43
C PHE A 569 16.33 11.52 8.71
N LEU A 570 16.49 10.70 7.67
CA LEU A 570 16.82 9.28 7.82
C LEU A 570 18.24 9.04 8.31
N LYS A 571 19.19 9.93 7.99
CA LYS A 571 20.55 9.91 8.55
C LYS A 571 20.53 10.06 10.07
N GLN A 572 19.70 10.96 10.61
CA GLN A 572 19.55 11.16 12.06
C GLN A 572 18.98 9.92 12.76
N LEU A 573 18.17 9.13 12.05
CA LEU A 573 17.57 7.90 12.56
C LEU A 573 18.45 6.66 12.37
N GLU A 574 19.59 6.77 11.67
CA GLU A 574 20.48 5.67 11.31
C GLU A 574 19.80 4.52 10.54
N ILE A 575 18.75 4.83 9.78
CA ILE A 575 17.89 3.85 9.11
C ILE A 575 17.81 4.16 7.63
N THR A 576 17.89 3.13 6.79
CA THR A 576 17.82 3.27 5.33
C THR A 576 16.49 2.79 4.75
N PHE A 577 16.14 3.36 3.60
CA PHE A 577 14.91 3.10 2.87
C PHE A 577 15.19 2.67 1.43
N ARG A 578 14.33 1.79 0.93
CA ARG A 578 14.25 1.43 -0.48
C ARG A 578 12.82 1.54 -0.98
N ARG A 579 12.63 1.70 -2.28
CA ARG A 579 11.31 1.54 -2.90
C ARG A 579 11.08 0.10 -3.32
N ASP A 580 9.86 -0.38 -3.11
CA ASP A 580 9.43 -1.66 -3.67
C ASP A 580 9.28 -1.53 -5.20
N PRO A 581 9.78 -2.48 -5.99
CA PRO A 581 9.77 -2.38 -7.45
C PRO A 581 8.37 -2.46 -8.07
N GLU A 582 7.39 -3.09 -7.41
CA GLU A 582 6.05 -3.29 -7.98
C GLU A 582 5.15 -2.07 -7.81
N ASN A 583 5.17 -1.45 -6.63
CA ASN A 583 4.24 -0.38 -6.27
C ASN A 583 4.91 0.91 -5.81
N ALA A 584 6.24 0.99 -5.91
CA ALA A 584 7.05 2.14 -5.51
C ALA A 584 6.88 2.57 -4.02
N ARG A 585 6.32 1.69 -3.17
CA ARG A 585 6.10 2.02 -1.75
C ARG A 585 7.44 2.16 -1.01
N PRO A 586 7.53 3.07 -0.01
CA PRO A 586 8.70 3.15 0.84
C PRO A 586 8.78 1.93 1.77
N ARG A 587 9.97 1.33 1.84
CA ARG A 587 10.27 0.15 2.65
C ARG A 587 11.52 0.37 3.49
N ILE A 588 11.37 0.12 4.78
CA ILE A 588 12.47 0.20 5.76
C ILE A 588 13.37 -1.01 5.60
N ASN A 589 14.68 -0.79 5.51
CA ASN A 589 15.63 -1.88 5.55
C ASN A 589 15.86 -2.34 6.99
N LYS A 590 16.05 -3.65 7.16
CA LYS A 590 16.48 -4.19 8.46
C LYS A 590 17.90 -3.70 8.75
N LYS A 591 18.15 -3.33 10.01
CA LYS A 591 19.47 -2.89 10.47
C LYS A 591 20.54 -3.93 10.08
N GLU A 592 21.68 -3.47 9.58
CA GLU A 592 22.82 -4.33 9.18
C GLU A 592 22.51 -5.32 8.04
N SER A 593 21.40 -5.15 7.32
CA SER A 593 21.18 -5.90 6.07
C SER A 593 22.09 -5.40 4.95
N VAL A 594 22.39 -6.24 3.95
CA VAL A 594 23.27 -5.91 2.81
C VAL A 594 22.92 -4.55 2.17
N LYS A 595 21.63 -4.30 1.93
CA LYS A 595 21.16 -3.03 1.35
C LYS A 595 21.29 -1.85 2.31
N ASP A 596 21.19 -2.07 3.62
CA ASP A 596 21.40 -1.04 4.63
C ASP A 596 22.87 -0.59 4.64
N THR A 597 23.80 -1.53 4.58
CA THR A 597 25.25 -1.24 4.51
C THR A 597 25.63 -0.55 3.21
N GLU A 598 25.14 -1.03 2.06
CA GLU A 598 25.39 -0.41 0.75
C GLU A 598 24.91 1.06 0.71
N GLN A 599 23.68 1.32 1.18
CA GLN A 599 23.11 2.67 1.17
C GLN A 599 23.81 3.62 2.14
N LYS A 600 24.20 3.14 3.33
CA LYS A 600 25.00 3.91 4.29
C LYS A 600 26.38 4.27 3.72
N GLN A 601 27.05 3.34 3.04
CA GLN A 601 28.34 3.58 2.38
C GLN A 601 28.23 4.58 1.23
N ALA A 602 27.16 4.52 0.45
CA ALA A 602 26.91 5.47 -0.64
C ALA A 602 26.52 6.88 -0.15
N GLY A 603 26.24 7.08 1.14
CA GLY A 603 25.74 8.34 1.70
C GLY A 603 24.31 8.70 1.27
N VAL A 604 23.62 7.81 0.54
CA VAL A 604 22.26 7.93 0.04
C VAL A 604 21.37 6.97 0.81
N VAL A 605 20.58 7.52 1.73
CA VAL A 605 19.81 6.74 2.70
C VAL A 605 18.42 6.35 2.15
N SER A 606 17.94 7.03 1.11
CA SER A 606 16.75 6.69 0.34
C SER A 606 17.07 6.62 -1.16
N THR A 607 16.81 5.49 -1.82
CA THR A 607 16.93 5.37 -3.28
C THR A 607 15.64 5.79 -3.99
N THR A 608 15.72 6.85 -4.79
CA THR A 608 14.73 7.12 -5.84
C THR A 608 15.08 6.25 -7.03
N THR A 609 14.16 5.38 -7.46
CA THR A 609 14.19 4.80 -8.80
C THR A 609 13.85 5.91 -9.80
N THR A 610 14.78 6.83 -9.97
CA THR A 610 14.80 7.76 -11.09
C THR A 610 16.22 7.68 -11.59
N THR A 611 16.39 7.00 -12.72
CA THR A 611 17.65 6.89 -13.44
C THR A 611 18.02 8.30 -13.94
N THR A 612 18.55 9.15 -13.06
CA THR A 612 19.27 10.36 -13.47
C THR A 612 20.72 9.97 -13.63
N SER A 613 21.10 9.65 -14.87
CA SER A 613 22.50 9.64 -15.30
C SER A 613 23.07 11.04 -15.09
N SER A 614 23.76 11.26 -13.97
CA SER A 614 24.67 12.40 -13.82
C SER A 614 26.09 11.88 -13.98
N THR A 615 26.70 12.27 -15.09
CA THR A 615 28.09 12.00 -15.42
C THR A 615 28.97 12.85 -14.50
N SER A 616 29.54 12.27 -13.44
CA SER A 616 30.58 12.94 -12.64
C SER A 616 31.94 12.70 -13.28
N THR A 617 32.40 13.66 -14.07
CA THR A 617 33.79 13.77 -14.52
C THR A 617 34.68 13.94 -13.29
N THR A 618 35.41 12.89 -12.91
CA THR A 618 36.41 12.97 -11.84
C THR A 618 37.79 13.07 -12.47
N THR A 619 38.35 14.27 -12.47
CA THR A 619 39.75 14.57 -12.77
C THR A 619 40.62 13.99 -11.67
N PHE A 620 41.41 12.96 -11.96
CA PHE A 620 42.44 12.47 -11.05
C PHE A 620 43.70 13.34 -11.16
N THR A 621 43.94 14.17 -10.14
CA THR A 621 45.27 14.67 -9.82
C THR A 621 46.04 13.62 -9.02
N THR A 622 47.20 13.26 -9.53
CA THR A 622 48.18 12.38 -8.90
C THR A 622 48.79 13.04 -7.67
N SER A 623 48.80 12.33 -6.54
CA SER A 623 49.75 12.57 -5.46
C SER A 623 50.30 11.26 -4.93
N SER A 624 51.61 11.27 -4.78
CA SER A 624 52.52 10.18 -4.55
C SER A 624 52.58 9.69 -3.10
N SER A 625 53.12 8.47 -3.01
CA SER A 625 54.06 7.97 -1.99
C SER A 625 53.52 7.23 -0.76
N THR A 626 54.16 6.06 -0.59
CA THR A 626 54.47 5.31 0.64
C THR A 626 53.33 4.60 1.36
N THR A 627 53.38 3.26 1.39
CA THR A 627 53.84 2.49 2.58
C THR A 627 53.93 0.99 2.25
N THR A 628 55.16 0.48 2.33
CA THR A 628 55.64 -0.81 2.86
C THR A 628 54.79 -2.08 2.73
N THR A 629 55.35 -3.00 1.93
CA THR A 629 55.05 -4.43 1.80
C THR A 629 55.33 -5.21 3.09
N THR A 630 54.51 -6.20 3.42
CA THR A 630 54.99 -7.42 4.10
C THR A 630 54.41 -8.65 3.40
N THR A 631 55.33 -9.50 3.01
CA THR A 631 55.21 -10.63 2.11
C THR A 631 54.84 -11.90 2.87
N THR A 632 54.01 -12.79 2.31
CA THR A 632 54.19 -14.23 2.52
C THR A 632 53.81 -15.02 1.27
N THR A 633 54.89 -15.50 0.66
CA THR A 633 55.16 -16.55 -0.33
C THR A 633 54.19 -17.75 -0.39
N THR A 634 53.82 -18.17 -1.62
CA THR A 634 54.11 -19.51 -2.19
C THR A 634 53.72 -19.51 -3.69
N THR A 635 54.70 -19.46 -4.61
CA THR A 635 55.08 -20.52 -5.60
C THR A 635 53.88 -21.22 -6.28
N THR A 636 53.74 -21.30 -7.61
CA THR A 636 54.71 -21.89 -8.55
C THR A 636 54.34 -21.62 -10.03
N THR A 637 55.36 -21.35 -10.84
CA THR A 637 55.59 -21.69 -12.26
C THR A 637 54.70 -21.20 -13.43
N THR A 638 55.36 -20.35 -14.20
CA THR A 638 55.27 -19.91 -15.59
C THR A 638 55.28 -21.04 -16.65
N THR A 639 54.56 -20.84 -17.76
CA THR A 639 55.09 -21.14 -19.12
C THR A 639 54.53 -20.16 -20.15
N THR A 640 55.44 -19.40 -20.75
CA THR A 640 55.36 -18.55 -21.95
C THR A 640 55.13 -19.32 -23.25
N VAL A 641 54.42 -18.76 -24.23
CA VAL A 641 54.87 -18.70 -25.64
C VAL A 641 54.35 -17.42 -26.33
N THR A 642 55.30 -16.75 -26.96
CA THR A 642 55.28 -15.51 -27.75
C THR A 642 55.05 -15.83 -29.23
N THR A 643 54.23 -15.06 -29.97
CA THR A 643 54.59 -14.65 -31.34
C THR A 643 53.89 -13.37 -31.80
N THR A 644 54.73 -12.43 -32.22
CA THR A 644 54.52 -11.12 -32.85
C THR A 644 54.05 -11.25 -34.31
N ILE A 645 53.38 -10.22 -34.86
CA ILE A 645 53.70 -9.59 -36.16
C ILE A 645 52.99 -8.23 -36.26
N THR A 646 53.78 -7.24 -36.63
CA THR A 646 53.45 -5.84 -36.93
C THR A 646 53.68 -5.62 -38.42
N THR A 647 52.82 -4.88 -39.15
CA THR A 647 53.23 -3.82 -40.13
C THR A 647 52.07 -3.23 -40.97
N THR A 648 51.89 -1.90 -40.82
CA THR A 648 51.74 -0.80 -41.82
C THR A 648 50.57 -0.71 -42.83
N THR A 649 49.70 0.27 -42.54
CA THR A 649 49.15 1.40 -43.35
C THR A 649 49.42 1.55 -44.86
N THR A 650 48.34 1.76 -45.66
CA THR A 650 48.12 3.01 -46.47
C THR A 650 46.66 3.21 -46.94
N THR A 651 46.29 4.49 -46.91
CA THR A 651 45.11 5.29 -47.29
C THR A 651 44.32 5.01 -48.59
N THR A 652 42.99 5.17 -48.51
CA THR A 652 42.14 5.86 -49.51
C THR A 652 40.90 6.48 -48.84
N ALA A 653 40.56 7.72 -49.23
CA ALA A 653 39.54 8.57 -48.64
C ALA A 653 38.16 8.36 -49.30
N THR A 654 37.08 8.36 -48.51
CA THR A 654 35.75 8.85 -48.95
C THR A 654 34.76 9.00 -47.78
N THR A 655 34.15 10.18 -47.71
CA THR A 655 32.82 10.51 -47.16
C THR A 655 32.47 10.10 -45.72
N THR A 656 32.48 11.10 -44.85
CA THR A 656 31.85 11.11 -43.53
C THR A 656 30.33 10.95 -43.67
N THR A 657 29.82 9.77 -43.33
CA THR A 657 28.42 9.54 -42.96
C THR A 657 28.42 8.80 -41.64
N THR A 658 28.09 9.51 -40.57
CA THR A 658 27.86 8.98 -39.23
C THR A 658 26.66 8.02 -39.27
N VAL A 659 26.94 6.71 -39.27
CA VAL A 659 25.94 5.69 -38.94
C VAL A 659 25.81 5.65 -37.42
N THR A 660 24.82 6.34 -36.90
CA THR A 660 24.30 6.15 -35.54
C THR A 660 23.72 4.74 -35.43
N ALA A 661 24.40 3.87 -34.67
CA ALA A 661 23.88 2.57 -34.29
C ALA A 661 22.65 2.75 -33.37
N THR A 662 21.53 2.19 -33.80
CA THR A 662 20.25 2.15 -33.09
C THR A 662 20.27 1.16 -31.90
N PRO A 663 19.37 1.33 -30.91
CA PRO A 663 19.33 0.53 -29.69
C PRO A 663 18.56 -0.79 -29.93
N PRO A 664 19.10 -1.97 -29.56
CA PRO A 664 18.29 -3.18 -29.50
C PRO A 664 17.77 -3.43 -28.08
N CYS A 665 16.50 -3.82 -27.99
CA CYS A 665 15.78 -4.22 -26.78
C CYS A 665 16.63 -5.15 -25.90
N SER A 666 16.76 -4.86 -24.59
CA SER A 666 17.59 -5.65 -23.67
C SER A 666 16.81 -6.85 -23.09
N PRO A 667 17.29 -8.10 -23.20
CA PRO A 667 16.68 -9.26 -22.53
C PRO A 667 17.17 -9.41 -21.08
N GLN A 668 16.24 -9.64 -20.14
CA GLN A 668 16.54 -10.16 -18.79
C GLN A 668 15.89 -11.54 -18.59
N SER A 669 16.50 -12.37 -17.74
CA SER A 669 16.64 -13.83 -17.86
C SER A 669 15.48 -14.73 -17.38
N ARG A 670 15.25 -15.81 -18.16
CA ARG A 670 14.79 -17.19 -17.87
C ARG A 670 13.61 -17.44 -16.90
N SER A 671 12.42 -17.69 -17.45
CA SER A 671 11.79 -19.03 -17.64
C SER A 671 10.34 -18.84 -18.06
N THR A 672 9.90 -19.58 -19.08
CA THR A 672 8.54 -19.62 -19.68
C THR A 672 7.98 -18.26 -20.13
N GLY A 673 7.83 -18.10 -21.46
CA GLY A 673 7.56 -16.84 -22.15
C GLY A 673 6.53 -15.93 -21.46
N VAL A 674 6.96 -14.73 -21.13
CA VAL A 674 6.12 -13.62 -20.66
C VAL A 674 6.15 -12.53 -21.72
N LEU A 675 4.97 -12.03 -22.06
CA LEU A 675 4.74 -10.91 -22.97
C LEU A 675 5.39 -9.63 -22.39
N LEU A 676 6.41 -9.10 -23.06
CA LEU A 676 6.96 -7.77 -22.77
C LEU A 676 6.40 -6.79 -23.80
N SER A 677 5.37 -6.02 -23.44
CA SER A 677 5.05 -4.77 -24.15
C SER A 677 6.04 -3.73 -23.65
N ILE A 678 6.89 -3.22 -24.54
CA ILE A 678 7.65 -2.00 -24.30
C ILE A 678 6.86 -0.88 -24.96
N THR A 679 6.13 -0.11 -24.16
CA THR A 679 5.58 1.18 -24.57
C THR A 679 6.72 2.17 -24.70
N HIS A 680 6.91 2.72 -25.90
CA HIS A 680 7.85 3.83 -26.10
C HIS A 680 7.42 5.04 -25.24
N PRO A 681 8.36 5.85 -24.71
CA PRO A 681 8.04 7.16 -24.16
C PRO A 681 7.39 7.99 -25.26
N GLN A 682 6.28 8.66 -24.92
CA GLN A 682 5.50 9.49 -25.81
C GLN A 682 6.37 10.38 -26.70
N SER A 683 6.35 10.14 -28.01
CA SER A 683 6.54 11.20 -28.99
C SER A 683 5.16 11.69 -29.40
N SER A 684 4.98 13.00 -29.43
CA SER A 684 3.69 13.69 -29.47
C SER A 684 2.85 13.47 -30.75
N ASN A 685 3.27 12.60 -31.68
CA ASN A 685 2.71 12.51 -33.04
C ASN A 685 2.37 11.08 -33.53
N TYR A 686 2.45 10.01 -32.72
CA TYR A 686 2.23 8.64 -33.24
C TYR A 686 1.38 7.75 -32.31
N PRO A 687 0.44 6.92 -32.83
CA PRO A 687 -0.22 5.86 -32.08
C PRO A 687 0.79 4.79 -31.65
N SER A 688 0.50 4.09 -30.57
CA SER A 688 1.42 3.18 -29.87
C SER A 688 1.87 2.01 -30.74
N TYR A 689 3.16 1.97 -31.03
CA TYR A 689 3.86 0.79 -31.52
C TYR A 689 4.38 -0.02 -30.33
N ASP A 690 3.97 -1.27 -30.21
CA ASP A 690 4.53 -2.18 -29.23
C ASP A 690 5.63 -3.02 -29.88
N CYS A 691 6.83 -2.98 -29.29
CA CYS A 691 7.91 -3.90 -29.64
C CYS A 691 7.81 -5.14 -28.76
N TYR A 692 7.92 -6.30 -29.39
CA TYR A 692 7.89 -7.60 -28.73
C TYR A 692 9.24 -8.28 -28.93
N ALA A 693 9.81 -8.83 -27.85
CA ALA A 693 11.02 -9.62 -27.91
C ALA A 693 10.87 -10.89 -27.06
N TYR A 694 11.28 -12.03 -27.59
CA TYR A 694 11.21 -13.31 -26.87
C TYR A 694 12.46 -14.16 -27.09
N THR A 695 12.77 -15.00 -26.11
CA THR A 695 13.91 -15.91 -26.13
C THR A 695 13.42 -17.35 -26.21
N TRP A 696 13.93 -18.10 -27.17
CA TRP A 696 13.49 -19.47 -27.46
C TRP A 696 14.71 -20.40 -27.57
N VAL A 697 14.58 -21.63 -27.05
CA VAL A 697 15.64 -22.66 -27.13
C VAL A 697 15.24 -23.66 -28.20
N ALA A 698 16.10 -23.88 -29.18
CA ALA A 698 15.80 -24.77 -30.29
C ALA A 698 15.78 -26.24 -29.86
N THR A 699 14.68 -26.93 -30.16
CA THR A 699 14.50 -28.37 -29.87
C THR A 699 14.69 -29.26 -31.10
N ARG A 700 14.78 -28.66 -32.30
CA ARG A 700 14.92 -29.33 -33.60
C ARG A 700 15.93 -28.59 -34.49
N ALA A 701 16.35 -29.23 -35.58
CA ALA A 701 17.33 -28.68 -36.53
C ALA A 701 16.75 -27.61 -37.49
N SER A 702 15.44 -27.45 -37.47
CA SER A 702 14.70 -26.37 -38.15
C SER A 702 13.52 -25.98 -37.29
N ALA A 703 13.13 -24.71 -37.35
CA ALA A 703 11.93 -24.21 -36.70
C ALA A 703 11.14 -23.32 -37.64
N THR A 704 9.82 -23.32 -37.46
CA THR A 704 8.91 -22.46 -38.20
C THR A 704 8.23 -21.49 -37.24
N LEU A 705 8.36 -20.21 -37.51
CA LEU A 705 7.68 -19.14 -36.79
C LEU A 705 6.31 -18.89 -37.44
N PHE A 706 5.24 -18.98 -36.66
CA PHE A 706 3.86 -18.72 -37.09
C PHE A 706 3.25 -17.53 -36.35
N PHE A 707 2.53 -16.69 -37.09
CA PHE A 707 1.64 -15.64 -36.59
C PHE A 707 0.19 -16.01 -36.97
N PHE A 708 -0.68 -16.16 -35.96
CA PHE A 708 -2.10 -16.46 -36.11
C PHE A 708 -2.95 -15.25 -35.69
N PHE A 709 -3.84 -14.78 -36.57
CA PHE A 709 -4.66 -13.58 -36.32
C PHE A 709 -6.11 -13.93 -35.91
N ARG A 710 -6.70 -13.20 -34.94
CA ARG A 710 -8.08 -13.42 -34.44
C ARG A 710 -9.09 -12.38 -34.96
N GLN A 711 -10.37 -12.76 -34.93
CA GLN A 711 -11.48 -12.21 -35.71
C GLN A 711 -11.99 -10.80 -35.32
N ASP A 712 -11.64 -10.28 -34.15
CA ASP A 712 -12.22 -9.01 -33.61
C ASP A 712 -11.36 -7.77 -33.91
N ILE A 713 -10.41 -7.89 -34.83
CA ILE A 713 -9.37 -6.89 -35.02
C ILE A 713 -9.64 -6.16 -36.34
N GLY A 714 -10.14 -4.92 -36.23
CA GLY A 714 -9.97 -3.95 -37.30
C GLY A 714 -8.47 -3.78 -37.63
N ALA A 715 -8.17 -3.27 -38.83
CA ALA A 715 -6.84 -3.18 -39.44
C ALA A 715 -5.61 -3.30 -38.49
N TRP A 716 -4.72 -4.25 -38.78
CA TRP A 716 -3.48 -4.51 -38.03
C TRP A 716 -2.23 -4.38 -38.91
N MET A 717 -1.06 -4.23 -38.28
CA MET A 717 0.22 -4.13 -38.99
C MET A 717 1.36 -4.80 -38.23
N LEU A 718 2.15 -5.62 -38.94
CA LEU A 718 3.36 -6.32 -38.47
C LEU A 718 4.59 -5.77 -39.19
N ASP A 719 5.68 -5.48 -38.46
CA ASP A 719 6.91 -4.91 -39.04
C ASP A 719 8.19 -5.37 -38.32
N ASP A 720 9.33 -5.26 -39.01
CA ASP A 720 10.71 -5.46 -38.53
C ASP A 720 10.92 -6.76 -37.69
N VAL A 721 10.55 -7.90 -38.29
CA VAL A 721 10.68 -9.24 -37.69
C VAL A 721 12.11 -9.74 -37.85
N ASN A 722 12.81 -9.93 -36.73
CA ASN A 722 14.22 -10.30 -36.67
C ASN A 722 14.46 -11.50 -35.75
N VAL A 723 15.26 -12.47 -36.20
CA VAL A 723 15.70 -13.64 -35.40
C VAL A 723 17.22 -13.64 -35.28
N TYR A 724 17.72 -13.66 -34.06
CA TYR A 724 19.14 -13.63 -33.73
C TYR A 724 19.59 -14.93 -33.07
N HIS A 725 20.80 -15.38 -33.45
CA HIS A 725 21.57 -16.41 -32.78
C HIS A 725 22.92 -15.82 -32.35
N GLY A 726 23.05 -15.47 -31.08
CA GLY A 726 24.18 -14.66 -30.60
C GLY A 726 24.19 -13.28 -31.28
N THR A 727 25.28 -12.96 -31.99
CA THR A 727 25.40 -11.73 -32.80
C THR A 727 25.01 -11.92 -34.26
N ALA A 728 24.73 -13.15 -34.70
CA ALA A 728 24.34 -13.46 -36.07
C ALA A 728 22.82 -13.33 -36.23
N GLN A 729 22.39 -12.53 -37.20
CA GLN A 729 20.98 -12.36 -37.53
C GLN A 729 20.59 -13.36 -38.63
N LEU A 730 19.68 -14.27 -38.32
CA LEU A 730 19.25 -15.36 -39.20
C LEU A 730 18.03 -15.00 -40.04
N ILE A 731 17.15 -14.15 -39.50
CA ILE A 731 16.05 -13.54 -40.23
C ILE A 731 16.21 -12.03 -40.10
N ILE A 732 16.28 -11.36 -41.24
CA ILE A 732 16.19 -9.90 -41.37
C ILE A 732 14.92 -9.66 -42.17
N ASN A 733 13.97 -8.94 -41.61
CA ASN A 733 12.81 -8.50 -42.38
C ASN A 733 12.35 -7.13 -41.92
N GLY A 734 13.27 -6.16 -42.05
CA GLY A 734 12.92 -4.74 -42.04
C GLY A 734 12.24 -4.40 -43.36
N GLY A 735 10.91 -4.36 -43.36
CA GLY A 735 10.11 -3.90 -44.48
C GLY A 735 9.79 -4.96 -45.54
N PHE A 736 8.53 -4.97 -45.97
CA PHE A 736 8.00 -5.78 -47.06
C PHE A 736 8.43 -5.20 -48.43
N GLU A 737 9.71 -4.83 -48.56
CA GLU A 737 10.22 -3.75 -49.43
C GLU A 737 10.13 -4.00 -50.95
N ASN A 738 9.80 -5.20 -51.41
CA ASN A 738 9.63 -5.49 -52.84
C ASN A 738 8.24 -6.03 -53.20
N GLY A 739 7.25 -5.91 -52.30
CA GLY A 739 5.88 -6.37 -52.55
C GLY A 739 5.72 -7.87 -52.85
N THR A 740 6.76 -8.66 -52.59
CA THR A 740 6.78 -10.10 -52.86
C THR A 740 7.15 -10.87 -51.60
N LEU A 741 6.20 -11.63 -51.07
CA LEU A 741 6.35 -12.54 -49.93
C LEU A 741 7.18 -13.79 -50.27
N ASN A 742 8.26 -13.66 -51.06
CA ASN A 742 8.93 -14.82 -51.65
C ASN A 742 9.56 -15.78 -50.61
N ALA A 743 9.72 -15.34 -49.35
CA ALA A 743 10.28 -16.14 -48.27
C ALA A 743 9.31 -16.40 -47.09
N TRP A 744 8.07 -15.90 -47.13
CA TRP A 744 7.06 -16.06 -46.08
C TRP A 744 5.80 -16.70 -46.66
N ASN A 745 5.31 -17.76 -46.03
CA ASN A 745 4.11 -18.46 -46.45
C ASN A 745 2.88 -17.85 -45.76
N TYR A 746 1.93 -17.35 -46.55
CA TYR A 746 0.61 -16.93 -46.09
C TYR A 746 -0.44 -18.00 -46.44
N SER A 747 -1.35 -18.28 -45.52
CA SER A 747 -2.53 -19.12 -45.77
C SER A 747 -3.77 -18.41 -45.25
N GLY A 748 -4.68 -17.98 -46.13
CA GLY A 748 -5.88 -17.27 -45.71
C GLY A 748 -6.91 -17.03 -46.81
N SER A 749 -8.07 -16.51 -46.43
CA SER A 749 -9.26 -16.42 -47.31
C SER A 749 -9.39 -15.11 -48.11
N CYS A 750 -8.65 -14.07 -47.75
CA CYS A 750 -8.61 -12.81 -48.49
C CYS A 750 -7.43 -12.78 -49.48
N LEU A 751 -7.72 -12.70 -50.78
CA LEU A 751 -6.71 -12.62 -51.87
C LEU A 751 -6.55 -11.20 -52.43
N SER A 752 -7.46 -10.29 -52.12
CA SER A 752 -7.36 -8.88 -52.51
C SER A 752 -6.50 -8.14 -51.49
N SER A 753 -5.35 -7.63 -51.92
CA SER A 753 -4.32 -6.91 -51.14
C SER A 753 -3.24 -7.73 -50.43
N ILE A 754 -2.88 -8.89 -50.98
CA ILE A 754 -1.57 -9.49 -50.66
C ILE A 754 -0.50 -8.67 -51.38
N GLY A 755 0.29 -7.89 -50.64
CA GLY A 755 1.46 -7.17 -51.16
C GLY A 755 1.21 -5.77 -51.74
N THR A 756 0.03 -5.17 -51.58
CA THR A 756 -0.16 -3.77 -51.97
C THR A 756 0.34 -2.83 -50.87
N ALA A 757 1.52 -2.26 -51.12
CA ALA A 757 2.07 -1.14 -50.39
C ALA A 757 1.06 -0.01 -50.28
N TYR A 758 0.66 0.35 -49.06
CA TYR A 758 -0.08 1.59 -48.86
C TYR A 758 0.96 2.72 -48.82
N HIS A 759 1.03 3.50 -49.89
CA HIS A 759 1.83 4.72 -49.90
C HIS A 759 1.17 5.77 -49.00
N ASP A 760 1.98 6.56 -48.30
CA ASP A 760 1.60 7.68 -47.41
C ASP A 760 1.10 7.33 -46.00
N SER A 761 1.60 6.24 -45.40
CA SER A 761 1.50 6.05 -43.94
C SER A 761 2.66 6.76 -43.22
N PRO A 762 2.41 7.72 -42.31
CA PRO A 762 3.46 8.42 -41.54
C PRO A 762 4.15 7.51 -40.52
N TYR A 763 3.78 6.24 -40.46
CA TYR A 763 4.16 5.31 -39.41
C TYR A 763 5.20 4.25 -39.82
N ALA A 764 5.61 4.20 -41.10
CA ALA A 764 6.71 3.35 -41.54
C ALA A 764 8.07 3.99 -41.19
N LYS A 765 8.88 3.31 -40.38
CA LYS A 765 10.17 3.85 -39.90
C LYS A 765 11.21 4.01 -41.02
N THR A 766 11.03 3.28 -42.12
CA THR A 766 11.88 3.28 -43.32
C THR A 766 10.99 3.08 -44.55
N GLY A 767 10.54 4.16 -45.19
CA GLY A 767 10.02 4.15 -46.56
C GLY A 767 9.05 3.03 -46.99
N ASN A 768 7.76 3.36 -47.04
CA ASN A 768 6.76 2.87 -48.02
C ASN A 768 6.28 1.40 -48.09
N TYR A 769 6.65 0.43 -47.23
CA TYR A 769 6.12 -0.95 -47.37
C TYR A 769 5.90 -1.72 -46.05
N TYR A 770 4.64 -2.05 -45.71
CA TYR A 770 4.24 -2.81 -44.51
C TYR A 770 3.14 -3.85 -44.82
N TYR A 771 2.97 -4.88 -43.98
CA TYR A 771 1.85 -5.83 -44.09
C TYR A 771 0.61 -5.25 -43.43
N TYR A 772 -0.47 -5.14 -44.19
CA TYR A 772 -1.71 -4.52 -43.78
C TYR A 772 -2.87 -5.34 -44.32
N ASP A 773 -3.77 -5.74 -43.43
CA ASP A 773 -5.00 -6.43 -43.82
C ASP A 773 -6.21 -5.76 -43.19
N LEU A 774 -7.15 -5.34 -44.04
CA LEU A 774 -8.45 -4.77 -43.67
C LEU A 774 -9.55 -5.84 -43.55
N CYS A 775 -9.29 -7.05 -44.02
CA CYS A 775 -10.27 -8.13 -44.21
C CYS A 775 -9.78 -9.49 -43.65
N ALA A 776 -8.82 -9.49 -42.72
CA ALA A 776 -8.31 -10.72 -42.11
C ALA A 776 -9.45 -11.54 -41.49
N SER A 777 -9.56 -12.79 -41.91
CA SER A 777 -10.59 -13.71 -41.42
C SER A 777 -10.01 -14.67 -40.40
N TYR A 778 -10.86 -15.27 -39.56
CA TYR A 778 -10.41 -16.24 -38.56
C TYR A 778 -9.70 -17.42 -39.22
N GLY A 779 -8.41 -17.62 -38.92
CA GLY A 779 -7.59 -18.72 -39.43
C GLY A 779 -6.51 -18.32 -40.44
N ASP A 780 -6.37 -17.03 -40.75
CA ASP A 780 -5.30 -16.54 -41.60
C ASP A 780 -3.94 -16.62 -40.86
N THR A 781 -2.89 -17.16 -41.52
CA THR A 781 -1.57 -17.38 -40.91
C THR A 781 -0.42 -16.87 -41.77
N ILE A 782 0.61 -16.32 -41.12
CA ILE A 782 1.89 -15.96 -41.76
C ILE A 782 3.00 -16.77 -41.11
N SER A 783 3.86 -17.40 -41.90
CA SER A 783 4.93 -18.24 -41.39
C SER A 783 6.24 -18.21 -42.18
N GLN A 784 7.35 -18.43 -41.49
CA GLN A 784 8.67 -18.60 -42.11
C GLN A 784 9.50 -19.64 -41.35
N THR A 785 10.16 -20.51 -42.11
CA THR A 785 11.02 -21.58 -41.58
C THR A 785 12.48 -21.20 -41.70
N PHE A 786 13.25 -21.42 -40.64
CA PHE A 786 14.69 -21.18 -40.59
C PHE A 786 15.41 -22.35 -39.92
N SER A 787 16.71 -22.51 -40.22
CA SER A 787 17.54 -23.57 -39.65
C SER A 787 18.02 -23.20 -38.25
N THR A 788 18.09 -24.19 -37.37
CA THR A 788 18.41 -24.03 -35.96
C THR A 788 19.35 -25.13 -35.47
N VAL A 789 20.10 -24.86 -34.40
CA VAL A 789 20.99 -25.81 -33.75
C VAL A 789 20.35 -26.23 -32.44
N VAL A 790 20.14 -27.54 -32.25
CA VAL A 790 19.43 -28.07 -31.08
C VAL A 790 20.20 -27.75 -29.80
N GLY A 791 19.52 -27.10 -28.85
CA GLY A 791 20.08 -26.70 -27.55
C GLY A 791 20.51 -25.23 -27.48
N ASP A 792 20.62 -24.54 -28.63
CA ASP A 792 21.05 -23.14 -28.66
C ASP A 792 19.88 -22.16 -28.42
N ILE A 793 20.23 -20.96 -27.96
CA ILE A 793 19.30 -19.89 -27.60
C ILE A 793 19.18 -18.88 -28.74
N TYR A 794 17.94 -18.61 -29.14
CA TYR A 794 17.59 -17.64 -30.16
C TYR A 794 16.77 -16.50 -29.54
N VAL A 795 16.99 -15.28 -30.02
CA VAL A 795 16.22 -14.08 -29.64
C VAL A 795 15.45 -13.60 -30.84
N ILE A 796 14.15 -13.40 -30.70
CA ILE A 796 13.29 -12.95 -31.79
C ILE A 796 12.64 -11.64 -31.37
N SER A 797 12.61 -10.66 -32.27
CA SER A 797 12.01 -9.35 -32.04
C SER A 797 11.17 -8.91 -33.23
N PHE A 798 10.05 -8.23 -32.98
CA PHE A 798 9.17 -7.69 -34.03
C PHE A 798 8.30 -6.55 -33.48
N TRP A 799 7.65 -5.80 -34.36
CA TRP A 799 6.74 -4.70 -34.03
C TRP A 799 5.32 -5.02 -34.50
N LEU A 800 4.33 -4.71 -33.67
CA LEU A 800 2.91 -4.96 -33.99
C LEU A 800 2.03 -3.78 -33.53
N THR A 801 1.04 -3.39 -34.33
CA THR A 801 0.05 -2.35 -33.98
C THR A 801 -1.37 -2.68 -34.49
N ASN A 802 -2.39 -2.08 -33.86
CA ASN A 802 -3.82 -2.22 -34.17
C ASN A 802 -4.46 -0.83 -34.30
N TYR A 803 -5.17 -0.57 -35.40
CA TYR A 803 -5.70 0.76 -35.73
C TYR A 803 -7.06 1.09 -35.08
N LEU A 804 -7.83 0.13 -34.55
CA LEU A 804 -9.27 0.34 -34.29
C LEU A 804 -9.84 -0.10 -32.93
N CYS A 805 -9.08 -0.69 -32.00
CA CYS A 805 -9.67 -1.19 -30.74
C CYS A 805 -9.01 -0.62 -29.45
N CYS A 806 -9.85 -0.12 -28.54
CA CYS A 806 -9.47 0.46 -27.24
C CYS A 806 -9.28 -0.58 -26.11
N SER A 807 -9.09 -1.86 -26.43
CA SER A 807 -8.87 -2.93 -25.43
C SER A 807 -7.69 -3.84 -25.80
N LEU A 808 -6.70 -3.91 -24.92
CA LEU A 808 -5.45 -4.70 -25.01
C LEU A 808 -5.67 -6.23 -24.83
N THR A 809 -6.62 -6.83 -25.54
CA THR A 809 -6.87 -8.28 -25.47
C THR A 809 -6.42 -8.97 -26.76
N GLU A 810 -5.32 -9.74 -26.65
CA GLU A 810 -4.80 -10.78 -27.56
C GLU A 810 -4.92 -10.51 -29.08
N ILE A 811 -3.93 -9.78 -29.64
CA ILE A 811 -3.90 -9.37 -31.06
C ILE A 811 -3.47 -10.51 -32.01
N ALA A 812 -2.50 -11.34 -31.63
CA ALA A 812 -2.06 -12.48 -32.43
C ALA A 812 -1.47 -13.58 -31.53
N ASN A 813 -1.70 -14.85 -31.88
CA ASN A 813 -1.01 -15.98 -31.26
C ASN A 813 0.27 -16.29 -32.04
N ILE A 814 1.40 -16.30 -31.35
CA ILE A 814 2.70 -16.61 -31.96
C ILE A 814 3.12 -17.98 -31.50
N THR A 815 3.43 -18.85 -32.47
CA THR A 815 3.81 -20.22 -32.18
C THR A 815 5.06 -20.57 -32.95
N ILE A 816 5.99 -21.27 -32.31
CA ILE A 816 7.20 -21.79 -32.93
C ILE A 816 7.17 -23.30 -32.79
N THR A 817 7.19 -24.00 -33.91
CA THR A 817 7.10 -25.47 -33.98
C THR A 817 8.37 -26.10 -34.48
#